data_AF-A0A7V2Y2A9-F1
#
_entry.id   AF-A0A7V2Y2A9-F1
#
_cell.length_a   1.000
_cell.length_b   1.000
_cell.length_c   1.000
_cell.angle_alpha   90.00
_cell.angle_beta   90.00
_cell.angle_gamma   90.00
#
_symmetry.space_group_name_H-M   'P 1'
#
loop_
_entity.id
_entity.type
_entity.pdbx_description
1 polymer ?
#
loop_
_entity_poly.entity_id
_entity_poly.type
_entity_poly.pdbx_seq_one_letter_code
_entity_poly.pdbx_strand_id
1 'polypeptide(L)'
;MDRLRIADCGSRIVLQSALLFACAASAWAGPVEYHGPIVYARHEGVPLRMTLAAPKEPGLAPRPAVLLIHGGCWLFGTRSQLHWYTRRFAEEGYVAAAIQYRMMPKHRFPKCLEDCKAAVRWLRLHAAEYNIDPDRIIALGNSAGGHLAAMLGATEPKDGFEGTVNPGASSAVQATVGMYGVYELSGYRDPKGFFALRGITKSFVKRFVGKETPDCDTYKWASPMTYAHAGMGPVFLVHGTHDHIVRYDQSTAFRDRLVQLGVPVHMSTVPYGHIFDFLHASARRKVFDEILAFLKGHGLQSQGDSSMDSRPSLYPGGALPRQAMPPRPDAIADAPFVQERHEPYPIEGGARTVAVDAAGDIWAGTDTGAYRLDRGHARWQAMTPKDDRGPVFTLLPEGGTMWIGAWNGLYRGEQKIEGVGAPIAALAKIPGGIAAAGPDGLWIQEGGSWRHETPRWAHSLRDMIAGPDGSLWIATGNGLYRLKDNAIRLYQDENAILTCDVSSLAFDATGALWAGGFGGVTVFRDGERALHFTPRNGLPSIHVHDVAQGPGGVMWAGTRHGVTRYDGRSWSLRHSRRWLLDDDARAVAFDADGTAWIATKKGISAITRESTTLAQKAAHFHGVCMQRHIREPWLVERCRLPVPGDVSRWEPEDDDNDGSYTAQYMVMECFRYAATGDPEARENARKAFEAMRFLQTVTGTKGFVARTVVPASWTNMHDPGECLTPQERARVRLEDPRYKEVGQRWLPSADGQWLWKRDTSSDEMTGHFYGYAFYYDLVAEGAERDIVRDHVRRVMDHIIDGGYVLIDVDGMHTRWGVWAPERLNDDPNWAAERGINSVEILSYLKTAHHIIGDEKYEREYRRLLFDCGYAENVRHAQSYAPAWRTHIDDELLMMAYPALLLYETDPVLRALYRASLDHWYKSLRAEENPLANFTYGLLAGEHPEPAGSATFLRDAPLDLICWTVDNTRREDIQIVREPIWEHRQTSRLLPPSERGVVRWDKNPWMAVHGEEGRSEWCPVFWLLPYWMGRYAGFIKS
;
A
#
# COMPACT_ATOMS: atom_id res chain seq x y z
N MET A 1 50.70 -35.86 23.82
CA MET A 1 49.65 -36.60 24.54
C MET A 1 48.49 -35.64 24.67
N ASP A 2 47.51 -35.72 23.78
CA ASP A 2 46.42 -36.70 23.81
C ASP A 2 45.43 -36.32 24.93
N ARG A 3 44.11 -36.38 24.79
CA ARG A 3 43.18 -36.72 23.72
C ARG A 3 41.79 -36.48 24.32
N LEU A 4 40.84 -36.09 23.47
CA LEU A 4 39.44 -36.55 23.45
C LEU A 4 38.63 -36.51 24.77
N ARG A 5 37.54 -35.73 24.76
CA ARG A 5 36.16 -36.23 24.54
C ARG A 5 35.14 -35.13 24.87
N ILE A 6 34.67 -34.40 23.87
CA ILE A 6 33.30 -33.87 23.85
C ILE A 6 32.72 -34.25 22.48
N ALA A 7 32.00 -35.36 22.47
CA ALA A 7 31.02 -35.71 21.45
C ALA A 7 29.64 -35.56 22.09
N ASP A 8 28.61 -35.33 21.27
CA ASP A 8 27.19 -35.11 21.62
C ASP A 8 26.75 -33.72 22.11
N CYS A 9 26.93 -32.70 21.27
CA CYS A 9 25.94 -31.60 21.20
C CYS A 9 25.88 -30.88 19.83
N GLY A 10 26.31 -31.54 18.74
CA GLY A 10 26.50 -30.91 17.41
C GLY A 10 25.37 -31.08 16.40
N SER A 11 24.37 -31.92 16.67
CA SER A 11 23.39 -32.38 15.66
C SER A 11 21.97 -31.82 15.82
N ARG A 12 21.70 -30.95 16.81
CA ARG A 12 20.38 -30.30 16.99
C ARG A 12 20.34 -28.80 16.67
N ILE A 13 21.50 -28.13 16.58
CA ILE A 13 21.55 -26.68 16.27
C ILE A 13 21.58 -26.41 14.76
N VAL A 14 22.03 -27.36 13.94
CA VAL A 14 22.11 -27.15 12.47
C VAL A 14 20.77 -27.41 11.75
N LEU A 15 19.84 -28.16 12.34
CA LEU A 15 18.52 -28.39 11.75
C LEU A 15 17.48 -27.29 12.07
N GLN A 16 17.63 -26.57 13.20
CA GLN A 16 16.74 -25.46 13.54
C GLN A 16 17.11 -24.16 12.80
N SER A 17 18.38 -23.94 12.45
CA SER A 17 18.79 -22.82 11.61
C SER A 17 18.41 -23.00 10.12
N ALA A 18 18.21 -24.24 9.66
CA ALA A 18 17.80 -24.52 8.28
C ALA A 18 16.28 -24.38 8.05
N LEU A 19 15.45 -24.61 9.07
CA LEU A 19 13.99 -24.41 9.01
C LEU A 19 13.56 -22.96 9.29
N LEU A 20 14.35 -22.20 10.06
CA LEU A 20 14.13 -20.76 10.26
C LEU A 20 14.53 -19.90 9.04
N PHE A 21 15.40 -20.40 8.15
CA PHE A 21 15.65 -19.75 6.85
C PHE A 21 14.66 -20.14 5.75
N ALA A 22 13.91 -21.24 5.91
CA ALA A 22 12.93 -21.70 4.92
C ALA A 22 11.53 -21.07 5.07
N CYS A 23 11.18 -20.55 6.26
CA CYS A 23 9.88 -19.87 6.48
C CYS A 23 9.97 -18.34 6.60
N ALA A 24 11.17 -17.75 6.61
CA ALA A 24 11.37 -16.30 6.50
C ALA A 24 11.60 -15.82 5.04
N ALA A 25 11.76 -16.74 4.09
CA ALA A 25 12.03 -16.45 2.68
C ALA A 25 10.77 -16.24 1.82
N SER A 26 9.57 -16.41 2.37
CA SER A 26 8.30 -16.28 1.63
C SER A 26 7.48 -15.03 1.97
N ALA A 27 8.02 -14.09 2.76
CA ALA A 27 7.33 -12.86 3.18
C ALA A 27 8.05 -11.55 2.79
N TRP A 28 9.05 -11.62 1.91
CA TRP A 28 9.73 -10.46 1.31
C TRP A 28 9.82 -10.67 -0.20
N ALA A 29 8.69 -10.76 -0.88
CA ALA A 29 8.71 -10.98 -2.32
C ALA A 29 8.82 -9.64 -3.06
N GLY A 30 10.05 -9.15 -3.23
CA GLY A 30 10.34 -8.16 -4.28
C GLY A 30 9.93 -8.68 -5.67
N PRO A 31 9.94 -7.83 -6.72
CA PRO A 31 9.47 -8.18 -8.06
C PRO A 31 10.29 -9.27 -8.77
N VAL A 32 11.40 -9.71 -8.17
CA VAL A 32 12.38 -10.63 -8.74
C VAL A 32 12.41 -11.93 -7.92
N GLU A 33 12.25 -13.05 -8.61
CA GLU A 33 12.50 -14.39 -8.10
C GLU A 33 13.97 -14.78 -8.37
N TYR A 34 14.65 -15.30 -7.35
CA TYR A 34 16.01 -15.81 -7.48
C TYR A 34 16.03 -17.34 -7.46
N HIS A 35 16.58 -17.94 -8.49
CA HIS A 35 16.81 -19.37 -8.59
C HIS A 35 18.31 -19.66 -8.40
N GLY A 36 18.66 -20.42 -7.37
CA GLY A 36 20.04 -20.86 -7.17
C GLY A 36 20.39 -21.29 -5.75
N PRO A 37 21.59 -21.86 -5.55
CA PRO A 37 22.64 -22.11 -6.55
C PRO A 37 22.35 -23.26 -7.53
N ILE A 38 22.16 -22.95 -8.82
CA ILE A 38 21.96 -23.95 -9.88
C ILE A 38 23.32 -24.44 -10.38
N VAL A 39 23.51 -25.76 -10.52
CA VAL A 39 24.72 -26.34 -11.11
C VAL A 39 24.55 -26.42 -12.63
N TYR A 40 25.32 -25.64 -13.38
CA TYR A 40 25.20 -25.59 -14.84
C TYR A 40 26.25 -26.43 -15.57
N ALA A 41 27.35 -26.75 -14.90
CA ALA A 41 28.41 -27.61 -15.44
C ALA A 41 29.06 -28.41 -14.31
N ARG A 42 29.55 -29.61 -14.64
CA ARG A 42 30.38 -30.43 -13.76
C ARG A 42 31.64 -30.84 -14.51
N HIS A 43 32.79 -30.54 -13.93
CA HIS A 43 34.09 -30.95 -14.46
C HIS A 43 34.82 -31.73 -13.38
N GLU A 44 35.19 -32.99 -13.67
CA GLU A 44 35.96 -33.83 -12.74
C GLU A 44 35.33 -33.91 -11.33
N GLY A 45 33.99 -33.97 -11.28
CA GLY A 45 33.21 -33.98 -10.03
C GLY A 45 32.99 -32.62 -9.37
N VAL A 46 33.66 -31.55 -9.82
CA VAL A 46 33.50 -30.19 -9.28
C VAL A 46 32.33 -29.46 -9.97
N PRO A 47 31.30 -29.02 -9.23
CA PRO A 47 30.18 -28.27 -9.80
C PRO A 47 30.52 -26.79 -9.99
N LEU A 48 30.24 -26.26 -11.18
CA LEU A 48 30.16 -24.81 -11.44
C LEU A 48 28.72 -24.35 -11.31
N ARG A 49 28.53 -23.25 -10.58
CA ARG A 49 27.20 -22.77 -10.17
C ARG A 49 26.86 -21.44 -10.80
N MET A 50 25.58 -21.23 -11.06
CA MET A 50 24.99 -19.94 -11.41
C MET A 50 23.94 -19.52 -10.38
N THR A 51 23.67 -18.22 -10.33
CA THR A 51 22.49 -17.62 -9.70
C THR A 51 21.67 -16.98 -10.82
N LEU A 52 20.44 -17.43 -10.99
CA LEU A 52 19.49 -16.91 -11.95
C LEU A 52 18.48 -16.02 -11.22
N ALA A 53 18.12 -14.89 -11.83
CA ALA A 53 17.10 -13.98 -11.34
C ALA A 53 16.13 -13.69 -12.48
N ALA A 54 14.82 -13.77 -12.20
CA ALA A 54 13.78 -13.55 -13.19
C ALA A 54 12.60 -12.77 -12.58
N PRO A 55 11.82 -12.03 -13.37
CA PRO A 55 10.58 -11.40 -12.91
C PRO A 55 9.56 -12.44 -12.40
N LYS A 56 8.89 -12.15 -11.28
CA LYS A 56 7.96 -13.06 -10.57
C LYS A 56 6.60 -13.28 -11.28
N GLU A 57 6.25 -12.47 -12.28
CA GLU A 57 4.91 -12.51 -12.89
C GLU A 57 4.65 -13.79 -13.72
N PRO A 58 3.56 -14.53 -13.44
CA PRO A 58 3.13 -15.65 -14.27
C PRO A 58 2.54 -15.17 -15.61
N GLY A 59 2.86 -15.87 -16.72
CA GLY A 59 2.16 -15.72 -18.00
C GLY A 59 2.78 -14.78 -19.05
N LEU A 60 4.01 -14.28 -18.85
CA LEU A 60 4.70 -13.48 -19.87
C LEU A 60 5.25 -14.34 -21.03
N ALA A 61 5.35 -13.74 -22.22
CA ALA A 61 6.05 -14.33 -23.36
C ALA A 61 7.54 -14.61 -23.04
N PRO A 62 8.21 -15.53 -23.78
CA PRO A 62 9.65 -15.81 -23.59
C PRO A 62 10.50 -14.53 -23.57
N ARG A 63 11.40 -14.44 -22.60
CA ARG A 63 12.15 -13.22 -22.25
C ARG A 63 13.62 -13.30 -22.69
N PRO A 64 14.27 -12.20 -23.10
CA PRO A 64 15.70 -12.21 -23.34
C PRO A 64 16.47 -12.54 -22.06
N ALA A 65 17.58 -13.28 -22.18
CA ALA A 65 18.46 -13.62 -21.07
C ALA A 65 19.79 -12.84 -21.12
N VAL A 66 20.33 -12.51 -19.95
CA VAL A 66 21.64 -11.87 -19.81
C VAL A 66 22.55 -12.76 -18.96
N LEU A 67 23.63 -13.26 -19.56
CA LEU A 67 24.69 -13.99 -18.87
C LEU A 67 25.70 -13.00 -18.27
N LEU A 68 25.81 -12.95 -16.95
CA LEU A 68 26.72 -12.05 -16.22
C LEU A 68 28.01 -12.77 -15.80
N ILE A 69 29.14 -12.27 -16.30
CA ILE A 69 30.47 -12.86 -16.11
C ILE A 69 31.34 -11.91 -15.28
N HIS A 70 31.68 -12.32 -14.06
CA HIS A 70 32.44 -11.48 -13.14
C HIS A 70 33.93 -11.34 -13.53
N GLY A 71 34.51 -10.19 -13.18
CA GLY A 71 35.95 -9.92 -13.25
C GLY A 71 36.74 -10.55 -12.10
N GLY A 72 37.97 -10.07 -11.90
CA GLY A 72 38.92 -10.61 -10.89
C GLY A 72 40.14 -11.30 -11.50
N CYS A 73 40.60 -10.76 -12.64
CA CYS A 73 41.85 -11.14 -13.28
C CYS A 73 41.97 -12.64 -13.57
N TRP A 74 40.85 -13.33 -13.85
CA TRP A 74 40.73 -14.79 -14.04
C TRP A 74 41.30 -15.64 -12.89
N LEU A 75 41.61 -15.04 -11.74
CA LEU A 75 42.31 -15.64 -10.61
C LEU A 75 41.43 -15.71 -9.37
N PHE A 76 40.50 -14.77 -9.23
CA PHE A 76 39.54 -14.69 -8.13
C PHE A 76 38.22 -14.11 -8.65
N GLY A 77 37.18 -14.20 -7.82
CA GLY A 77 35.90 -13.57 -8.07
C GLY A 77 34.73 -14.47 -7.72
N THR A 78 33.54 -13.89 -7.66
CA THR A 78 32.31 -14.61 -7.32
C THR A 78 31.12 -14.05 -8.11
N ARG A 79 30.12 -14.91 -8.34
CA ARG A 79 28.82 -14.54 -8.91
C ARG A 79 28.12 -13.37 -8.21
N SER A 80 28.41 -13.11 -6.93
CA SER A 80 27.81 -12.02 -6.16
C SER A 80 28.34 -10.63 -6.54
N GLN A 81 29.50 -10.54 -7.22
CA GLN A 81 30.07 -9.26 -7.64
C GLN A 81 29.17 -8.50 -8.61
N LEU A 82 28.38 -9.20 -9.43
CA LEU A 82 27.44 -8.58 -10.36
C LEU A 82 25.99 -8.61 -9.85
N HIS A 83 25.77 -8.86 -8.54
CA HIS A 83 24.43 -8.98 -7.96
C HIS A 83 23.54 -7.76 -8.26
N TRP A 84 24.11 -6.55 -8.25
CA TRP A 84 23.36 -5.34 -8.61
C TRP A 84 22.83 -5.41 -10.04
N TYR A 85 23.65 -5.78 -11.02
CA TYR A 85 23.21 -5.95 -12.41
C TYR A 85 22.25 -7.13 -12.55
N THR A 86 22.51 -8.25 -11.88
CA THR A 86 21.61 -9.41 -11.87
C THR A 86 20.21 -9.03 -11.41
N ARG A 87 20.11 -8.28 -10.30
CA ARG A 87 18.84 -7.77 -9.80
C ARG A 87 18.20 -6.80 -10.78
N ARG A 88 18.96 -5.80 -11.25
CA ARG A 88 18.43 -4.74 -12.10
C ARG A 88 17.93 -5.28 -13.44
N PHE A 89 18.67 -6.14 -14.13
CA PHE A 89 18.17 -6.77 -15.36
C PHE A 89 16.89 -7.58 -15.13
N ALA A 90 16.78 -8.28 -14.00
CA ALA A 90 15.54 -9.00 -13.67
C ALA A 90 14.38 -8.06 -13.34
N GLU A 91 14.64 -6.90 -12.72
CA GLU A 91 13.63 -5.84 -12.53
C GLU A 91 13.19 -5.23 -13.88
N GLU A 92 14.08 -5.17 -14.88
CA GLU A 92 13.81 -4.69 -16.24
C GLU A 92 13.24 -5.80 -17.17
N GLY A 93 12.78 -6.92 -16.62
CA GLY A 93 12.09 -7.97 -17.40
C GLY A 93 12.99 -9.03 -18.03
N TYR A 94 14.30 -9.05 -17.80
CA TYR A 94 15.22 -10.05 -18.37
C TYR A 94 15.35 -11.27 -17.45
N VAL A 95 15.80 -12.40 -18.01
CA VAL A 95 16.33 -13.50 -17.19
C VAL A 95 17.83 -13.31 -17.01
N ALA A 96 18.26 -12.94 -15.80
CA ALA A 96 19.64 -12.59 -15.52
C ALA A 96 20.38 -13.74 -14.81
N ALA A 97 21.46 -14.26 -15.41
CA ALA A 97 22.21 -15.42 -14.89
C ALA A 97 23.69 -15.07 -14.61
N ALA A 98 24.05 -14.95 -13.34
CA ALA A 98 25.44 -14.73 -12.91
C ALA A 98 26.17 -16.05 -12.64
N ILE A 99 27.32 -16.26 -13.29
CA ILE A 99 28.03 -17.56 -13.28
C ILE A 99 29.34 -17.55 -12.49
N GLN A 100 29.74 -18.71 -12.00
CA GLN A 100 31.12 -19.03 -11.61
C GLN A 100 31.82 -19.75 -12.76
N TYR A 101 33.10 -19.48 -13.01
CA TYR A 101 33.92 -20.22 -13.98
C TYR A 101 35.23 -20.71 -13.35
N ARG A 102 35.86 -21.71 -13.96
CA ARG A 102 37.17 -22.23 -13.51
C ARG A 102 38.26 -21.20 -13.75
N MET A 103 39.05 -20.95 -12.71
CA MET A 103 40.05 -19.87 -12.67
C MET A 103 41.48 -20.40 -12.69
N MET A 104 42.40 -19.57 -13.19
CA MET A 104 43.84 -19.82 -13.18
C MET A 104 44.40 -19.74 -11.74
N PRO A 105 45.62 -20.24 -11.45
CA PRO A 105 46.49 -21.03 -12.32
C PRO A 105 46.07 -22.50 -12.42
N LYS A 106 45.12 -22.95 -11.57
CA LYS A 106 44.68 -24.35 -11.51
C LYS A 106 44.01 -24.77 -12.82
N HIS A 107 43.19 -23.89 -13.39
CA HIS A 107 42.53 -24.11 -14.67
C HIS A 107 42.92 -22.98 -15.63
N ARG A 108 43.77 -23.31 -16.58
CA ARG A 108 44.32 -22.36 -17.58
C ARG A 108 43.29 -22.11 -18.69
N PHE A 109 43.42 -20.99 -19.40
CA PHE A 109 42.66 -20.73 -20.62
C PHE A 109 42.86 -21.90 -21.61
N PRO A 110 41.81 -22.39 -22.30
CA PRO A 110 40.49 -21.79 -22.47
C PRO A 110 39.41 -22.27 -21.50
N LYS A 111 39.74 -22.91 -20.36
CA LYS A 111 38.72 -23.52 -19.48
C LYS A 111 37.65 -22.56 -18.99
N CYS A 112 38.01 -21.31 -18.65
CA CYS A 112 37.04 -20.28 -18.31
C CYS A 112 36.08 -19.92 -19.46
N LEU A 113 36.53 -19.94 -20.72
CA LEU A 113 35.70 -19.70 -21.90
C LEU A 113 34.79 -20.90 -22.20
N GLU A 114 35.32 -22.12 -22.12
CA GLU A 114 34.53 -23.35 -22.21
C GLU A 114 33.37 -23.35 -21.20
N ASP A 115 33.63 -22.86 -19.98
CA ASP A 115 32.63 -22.73 -18.92
C ASP A 115 31.57 -21.66 -19.25
N CYS A 116 31.95 -20.53 -19.83
CA CYS A 116 30.99 -19.51 -20.26
C CYS A 116 30.10 -20.04 -21.40
N LYS A 117 30.70 -20.72 -22.38
CA LYS A 117 29.96 -21.36 -23.48
C LYS A 117 29.02 -22.46 -22.97
N ALA A 118 29.45 -23.25 -21.98
CA ALA A 118 28.61 -24.24 -21.32
C ALA A 118 27.41 -23.61 -20.59
N ALA A 119 27.57 -22.42 -20.00
CA ALA A 119 26.48 -21.68 -19.36
C ALA A 119 25.46 -21.17 -20.39
N VAL A 120 25.89 -20.65 -21.54
CA VAL A 120 24.97 -20.25 -22.61
C VAL A 120 24.16 -21.43 -23.13
N ARG A 121 24.82 -22.57 -23.38
CA ARG A 121 24.15 -23.81 -23.79
C ARG A 121 23.16 -24.28 -22.73
N TRP A 122 23.53 -24.16 -21.46
CA TRP A 122 22.64 -24.48 -20.35
C TRP A 122 21.37 -23.63 -20.38
N LEU A 123 21.50 -22.30 -20.50
CA LEU A 123 20.35 -21.38 -20.58
C LEU A 123 19.43 -21.73 -21.76
N ARG A 124 19.99 -22.10 -22.92
CA ARG A 124 19.20 -22.55 -24.08
C ARG A 124 18.48 -23.87 -23.82
N LEU A 125 19.16 -24.86 -23.25
CA LEU A 125 18.56 -26.16 -22.96
C LEU A 125 17.44 -26.08 -21.90
N HIS A 126 17.50 -25.09 -21.01
CA HIS A 126 16.51 -24.88 -19.94
C HIS A 126 15.61 -23.68 -20.25
N ALA A 127 15.53 -23.25 -21.51
CA ALA A 127 14.83 -22.03 -21.88
C ALA A 127 13.33 -22.10 -21.54
N ALA A 128 12.70 -23.25 -21.78
CA ALA A 128 11.30 -23.47 -21.42
C ALA A 128 11.06 -23.46 -19.90
N GLU A 129 12.02 -23.93 -19.09
CA GLU A 129 11.89 -24.00 -17.62
C GLU A 129 11.91 -22.60 -16.99
N TYR A 130 12.74 -21.69 -17.53
CA TYR A 130 12.93 -20.35 -16.97
C TYR A 130 12.30 -19.24 -17.84
N ASN A 131 11.43 -19.60 -18.78
CA ASN A 131 10.77 -18.68 -19.71
C ASN A 131 11.75 -17.75 -20.46
N ILE A 132 12.87 -18.33 -20.91
CA ILE A 132 13.90 -17.66 -21.71
C ILE A 132 13.54 -17.81 -23.19
N ASP A 133 13.77 -16.75 -23.95
CA ASP A 133 13.86 -16.79 -25.39
C ASP A 133 15.26 -17.29 -25.80
N PRO A 134 15.39 -18.52 -26.33
CA PRO A 134 16.69 -19.12 -26.61
C PRO A 134 17.47 -18.40 -27.73
N ASP A 135 16.78 -17.56 -28.50
CA ASP A 135 17.34 -16.78 -29.60
C ASP A 135 17.73 -15.37 -29.17
N ARG A 136 17.54 -14.98 -27.90
CA ARG A 136 17.95 -13.68 -27.36
C ARG A 136 18.76 -13.82 -26.07
N ILE A 137 20.02 -14.26 -26.20
CA ILE A 137 20.96 -14.38 -25.08
C ILE A 137 22.11 -13.38 -25.23
N ILE A 138 22.27 -12.52 -24.23
CA ILE A 138 23.28 -11.45 -24.17
C ILE A 138 24.42 -11.88 -23.24
N ALA A 139 25.67 -11.59 -23.61
CA ALA A 139 26.82 -11.73 -22.72
C ALA A 139 27.21 -10.37 -22.14
N LEU A 140 27.30 -10.26 -20.82
CA LEU A 140 27.79 -9.07 -20.13
C LEU A 140 28.89 -9.45 -19.16
N GLY A 141 30.01 -8.74 -19.20
CA GLY A 141 31.05 -8.95 -18.21
C GLY A 141 31.92 -7.72 -17.98
N ASN A 142 32.59 -7.73 -16.82
CA ASN A 142 33.47 -6.64 -16.40
C ASN A 142 34.92 -7.09 -16.22
N SER A 143 35.89 -6.25 -16.61
CA SER A 143 37.33 -6.56 -16.53
C SER A 143 37.65 -7.91 -17.22
N ALA A 144 38.21 -8.89 -16.50
CA ALA A 144 38.41 -10.25 -16.98
C ALA A 144 37.11 -10.93 -17.49
N GLY A 145 35.95 -10.59 -16.92
CA GLY A 145 34.65 -11.04 -17.43
C GLY A 145 34.25 -10.33 -18.73
N GLY A 146 34.67 -9.07 -18.93
CA GLY A 146 34.47 -8.34 -20.19
C GLY A 146 35.29 -8.93 -21.33
N HIS A 147 36.50 -9.42 -21.02
CA HIS A 147 37.28 -10.27 -21.94
C HIS A 147 36.52 -11.54 -22.31
N LEU A 148 35.98 -12.27 -21.33
CA LEU A 148 35.26 -13.52 -21.58
C LEU A 148 33.94 -13.29 -22.35
N ALA A 149 33.22 -12.21 -22.08
CA ALA A 149 32.04 -11.82 -22.84
C ALA A 149 32.39 -11.53 -24.31
N ALA A 150 33.49 -10.82 -24.57
CA ALA A 150 33.97 -10.57 -25.93
C ALA A 150 34.48 -11.82 -26.63
N MET A 151 35.20 -12.71 -25.93
CA MET A 151 35.60 -14.02 -26.47
C MET A 151 34.38 -14.87 -26.83
N LEU A 152 33.36 -14.87 -25.97
CA LEU A 152 32.11 -15.60 -26.19
C LEU A 152 31.35 -15.09 -27.43
N GLY A 153 31.30 -13.76 -27.62
CA GLY A 153 30.70 -13.16 -28.81
C GLY A 153 31.52 -13.31 -30.10
N ALA A 154 32.85 -13.41 -30.00
CA ALA A 154 33.74 -13.42 -31.16
C ALA A 154 34.11 -14.83 -31.67
N THR A 155 33.90 -15.89 -30.89
CA THR A 155 34.38 -17.24 -31.24
C THR A 155 33.28 -18.16 -31.73
N GLU A 156 33.55 -18.82 -32.86
CA GLU A 156 32.70 -19.81 -33.51
C GLU A 156 33.14 -21.25 -33.18
N PRO A 157 32.29 -22.27 -33.41
CA PRO A 157 32.65 -23.67 -33.13
C PRO A 157 33.95 -24.14 -33.79
N LYS A 158 34.28 -23.60 -34.98
CA LYS A 158 35.50 -23.91 -35.74
C LYS A 158 36.79 -23.48 -35.02
N ASP A 159 36.71 -22.53 -34.08
CA ASP A 159 37.86 -22.00 -33.35
C ASP A 159 38.31 -22.92 -32.20
N GLY A 160 37.54 -23.98 -31.90
CA GLY A 160 37.96 -25.05 -31.00
C GLY A 160 37.74 -24.79 -29.51
N PHE A 161 36.88 -23.82 -29.14
CA PHE A 161 36.63 -23.43 -27.74
C PHE A 161 35.32 -23.95 -27.13
N GLU A 162 34.55 -24.77 -27.84
CA GLU A 162 33.20 -25.17 -27.39
C GLU A 162 33.20 -25.97 -26.07
N GLY A 163 34.25 -26.75 -25.80
CA GLY A 163 34.24 -27.71 -24.70
C GLY A 163 33.24 -28.85 -24.92
N THR A 164 32.99 -29.66 -23.89
CA THR A 164 32.19 -30.89 -23.99
C THR A 164 30.92 -30.91 -23.14
N VAL A 165 30.69 -29.88 -22.32
CA VAL A 165 29.57 -29.83 -21.35
C VAL A 165 28.36 -29.16 -21.97
N ASN A 166 27.16 -29.71 -21.69
CA ASN A 166 25.88 -29.33 -22.28
C ASN A 166 25.89 -29.41 -23.82
N PRO A 167 26.23 -30.58 -24.41
CA PRO A 167 26.21 -30.74 -25.86
C PRO A 167 24.77 -30.66 -26.40
N GLY A 168 24.61 -30.20 -27.65
CA GLY A 168 23.30 -30.15 -28.33
C GLY A 168 22.61 -28.78 -28.37
N ALA A 169 23.21 -27.74 -27.79
CA ALA A 169 22.75 -26.35 -27.97
C ALA A 169 23.88 -25.46 -28.49
N SER A 170 23.53 -24.38 -29.18
CA SER A 170 24.49 -23.36 -29.60
C SER A 170 25.06 -22.61 -28.39
N SER A 171 26.33 -22.17 -28.45
CA SER A 171 26.95 -21.28 -27.46
C SER A 171 27.01 -19.82 -27.92
N ALA A 172 26.44 -19.49 -29.08
CA ALA A 172 26.42 -18.13 -29.64
C ALA A 172 25.66 -17.13 -28.74
N VAL A 173 25.99 -15.85 -28.79
CA VAL A 173 25.25 -14.79 -28.08
C VAL A 173 24.86 -13.69 -29.06
N GLN A 174 23.70 -13.09 -28.82
CA GLN A 174 23.09 -12.11 -29.72
C GLN A 174 23.57 -10.67 -29.48
N ALA A 175 24.15 -10.38 -28.32
CA ALA A 175 24.89 -9.14 -28.09
C ALA A 175 25.97 -9.33 -27.04
N THR A 176 26.97 -8.45 -27.07
CA THR A 176 28.08 -8.45 -26.12
C THR A 176 28.20 -7.10 -25.43
N VAL A 177 28.27 -7.09 -24.11
CA VAL A 177 28.53 -5.91 -23.28
C VAL A 177 29.86 -6.09 -22.55
N GLY A 178 30.87 -5.34 -22.97
CA GLY A 178 32.22 -5.38 -22.42
C GLY A 178 32.52 -4.15 -21.56
N MET A 179 32.54 -4.31 -20.23
CA MET A 179 32.89 -3.25 -19.29
C MET A 179 34.37 -3.30 -18.93
N TYR A 180 35.12 -2.26 -19.33
CA TYR A 180 36.57 -2.08 -19.07
C TYR A 180 37.39 -3.38 -19.23
N GLY A 181 37.07 -4.14 -20.29
CA GLY A 181 37.64 -5.46 -20.57
C GLY A 181 38.99 -5.41 -21.26
N VAL A 182 39.69 -6.55 -21.23
CA VAL A 182 40.95 -6.77 -21.96
C VAL A 182 40.62 -7.42 -23.30
N TYR A 183 41.01 -6.80 -24.41
CA TYR A 183 40.67 -7.28 -25.76
C TYR A 183 41.90 -7.67 -26.60
N GLU A 184 43.09 -7.25 -26.18
CA GLU A 184 44.39 -7.56 -26.79
C GLU A 184 45.46 -7.83 -25.75
N LEU A 185 45.77 -9.10 -25.55
CA LEU A 185 46.77 -9.53 -24.58
C LEU A 185 48.21 -9.29 -25.07
N SER A 186 48.47 -9.14 -26.37
CA SER A 186 49.83 -8.93 -26.88
C SER A 186 50.47 -7.63 -26.40
N GLY A 187 49.66 -6.63 -26.03
CA GLY A 187 50.12 -5.41 -25.34
C GLY A 187 50.80 -5.68 -23.98
N TYR A 188 50.62 -6.86 -23.39
CA TYR A 188 51.28 -7.28 -22.16
C TYR A 188 52.63 -7.99 -22.38
N ARG A 189 53.05 -8.19 -23.65
CA ARG A 189 54.38 -8.73 -24.00
C ARG A 189 55.50 -7.75 -23.62
N ASP A 190 55.25 -6.45 -23.81
CA ASP A 190 56.14 -5.33 -23.45
C ASP A 190 55.33 -4.20 -22.75
N PRO A 191 55.03 -4.36 -21.45
CA PRO A 191 54.13 -3.46 -20.73
C PRO A 191 54.78 -2.07 -20.57
N LYS A 192 54.05 -1.00 -20.94
CA LYS A 192 54.40 0.40 -20.62
C LYS A 192 53.50 0.91 -19.50
N GLY A 193 54.02 1.75 -18.59
CA GLY A 193 53.24 2.40 -17.51
C GLY A 193 53.18 1.63 -16.18
N PHE A 194 52.14 1.82 -15.36
CA PHE A 194 52.01 1.32 -13.97
C PHE A 194 52.26 -0.20 -13.81
N PHE A 195 51.96 -0.99 -14.85
CA PHE A 195 52.24 -2.43 -14.90
C PHE A 195 53.72 -2.80 -15.12
N ALA A 196 54.49 -1.93 -15.79
CA ALA A 196 55.94 -2.06 -15.88
C ALA A 196 56.59 -1.85 -14.50
N LEU A 197 56.02 -0.95 -13.70
CA LEU A 197 56.55 -0.53 -12.39
C LEU A 197 56.48 -1.63 -11.30
N ARG A 198 55.65 -2.67 -11.45
CA ARG A 198 55.45 -3.72 -10.44
C ARG A 198 55.82 -5.15 -10.87
N GLY A 199 56.26 -5.38 -12.11
CA GLY A 199 56.71 -6.71 -12.57
C GLY A 199 55.64 -7.82 -12.63
N ILE A 200 54.36 -7.47 -12.44
CA ILE A 200 53.23 -8.43 -12.28
C ILE A 200 52.70 -8.97 -13.63
N THR A 201 53.04 -8.40 -14.78
CA THR A 201 52.38 -8.69 -16.08
C THR A 201 52.81 -9.95 -16.82
N LYS A 202 54.11 -10.24 -16.92
CA LYS A 202 54.57 -11.46 -17.64
C LYS A 202 54.23 -12.74 -16.87
N SER A 203 54.38 -12.72 -15.54
CA SER A 203 54.00 -13.82 -14.64
C SER A 203 52.50 -14.13 -14.72
N PHE A 204 51.68 -13.10 -14.92
CA PHE A 204 50.24 -13.20 -15.00
C PHE A 204 49.75 -13.92 -16.26
N VAL A 205 50.17 -13.50 -17.47
CA VAL A 205 49.73 -14.17 -18.71
C VAL A 205 50.29 -15.59 -18.81
N LYS A 206 51.53 -15.81 -18.34
CA LYS A 206 52.10 -17.16 -18.17
C LYS A 206 51.18 -18.08 -17.36
N ARG A 207 50.63 -17.61 -16.24
CA ARG A 207 49.72 -18.40 -15.39
C ARG A 207 48.36 -18.60 -16.06
N PHE A 208 47.91 -17.64 -16.87
CA PHE A 208 46.63 -17.69 -17.56
C PHE A 208 46.63 -18.70 -18.70
N VAL A 209 47.63 -18.64 -19.59
CA VAL A 209 47.75 -19.54 -20.76
C VAL A 209 48.55 -20.81 -20.46
N GLY A 210 49.24 -20.85 -19.32
CA GLY A 210 50.03 -22.00 -18.89
C GLY A 210 51.34 -22.24 -19.63
N LYS A 211 51.83 -21.28 -20.41
CA LYS A 211 53.12 -21.35 -21.09
C LYS A 211 54.16 -20.52 -20.36
N GLU A 212 55.33 -21.12 -20.10
CA GLU A 212 56.46 -20.50 -19.40
C GLU A 212 56.93 -19.21 -20.10
N THR A 213 56.99 -19.27 -21.44
CA THR A 213 57.34 -18.14 -22.33
C THR A 213 56.28 -18.01 -23.41
N PRO A 214 55.18 -17.28 -23.16
CA PRO A 214 54.15 -17.05 -24.17
C PRO A 214 54.72 -16.29 -25.38
N ASP A 215 54.57 -16.86 -26.57
CA ASP A 215 54.89 -16.19 -27.84
C ASP A 215 53.72 -15.30 -28.32
N CYS A 216 53.95 -14.53 -29.37
CA CYS A 216 52.94 -13.62 -29.92
C CYS A 216 51.64 -14.35 -30.30
N ASP A 217 51.74 -15.56 -30.84
CA ASP A 217 50.58 -16.35 -31.24
C ASP A 217 49.78 -16.82 -30.02
N THR A 218 50.43 -17.09 -28.88
CA THR A 218 49.76 -17.42 -27.62
C THR A 218 48.97 -16.24 -27.07
N TYR A 219 49.51 -15.02 -27.15
CA TYR A 219 48.79 -13.82 -26.74
C TYR A 219 47.56 -13.58 -27.64
N LYS A 220 47.72 -13.69 -28.96
CA LYS A 220 46.62 -13.57 -29.93
C LYS A 220 45.58 -14.66 -29.73
N TRP A 221 46.00 -15.91 -29.50
CA TRP A 221 45.13 -17.06 -29.28
C TRP A 221 44.15 -16.84 -28.11
N ALA A 222 44.54 -16.10 -27.08
CA ALA A 222 43.69 -15.78 -25.95
C ALA A 222 43.00 -14.40 -26.06
N SER A 223 43.10 -13.69 -27.18
CA SER A 223 42.59 -12.33 -27.35
C SER A 223 41.34 -12.30 -28.25
N PRO A 224 40.22 -11.66 -27.83
CA PRO A 224 39.01 -11.60 -28.65
C PRO A 224 39.20 -10.83 -29.95
N MET A 225 40.16 -9.88 -30.00
CA MET A 225 40.50 -9.17 -31.23
C MET A 225 40.91 -10.12 -32.38
N THR A 226 41.52 -11.26 -32.07
CA THR A 226 41.94 -12.26 -33.07
C THR A 226 40.75 -12.90 -33.77
N TYR A 227 39.66 -13.10 -33.04
CA TYR A 227 38.48 -13.84 -33.52
C TYR A 227 37.39 -12.92 -34.03
N ALA A 228 37.48 -11.60 -33.80
CA ALA A 228 36.50 -10.64 -34.27
C ALA A 228 36.22 -10.79 -35.77
N HIS A 229 34.95 -10.93 -36.12
CA HIS A 229 34.48 -11.17 -37.49
C HIS A 229 33.18 -10.41 -37.76
N ALA A 230 32.83 -10.21 -39.04
CA ALA A 230 31.65 -9.45 -39.46
C ALA A 230 30.30 -10.06 -39.03
N GLY A 231 30.29 -11.32 -38.62
CA GLY A 231 29.07 -12.05 -38.20
C GLY A 231 28.75 -11.94 -36.71
N MET A 232 29.54 -11.17 -35.95
CA MET A 232 29.26 -10.94 -34.52
C MET A 232 27.97 -10.13 -34.32
N GLY A 233 27.25 -10.44 -33.24
CA GLY A 233 26.17 -9.57 -32.76
C GLY A 233 26.68 -8.19 -32.33
N PRO A 234 25.79 -7.20 -32.16
CA PRO A 234 26.15 -5.85 -31.75
C PRO A 234 26.93 -5.84 -30.42
N VAL A 235 27.87 -4.90 -30.30
CA VAL A 235 28.78 -4.78 -29.14
C VAL A 235 28.62 -3.44 -28.44
N PHE A 236 28.43 -3.46 -27.12
CA PHE A 236 28.50 -2.28 -26.26
C PHE A 236 29.80 -2.32 -25.46
N LEU A 237 30.61 -1.26 -25.58
CA LEU A 237 31.85 -1.10 -24.82
C LEU A 237 31.71 0.10 -23.89
N VAL A 238 32.07 -0.07 -22.63
CA VAL A 238 32.17 1.04 -21.68
C VAL A 238 33.49 1.00 -20.94
N HIS A 239 34.16 2.15 -20.83
CA HIS A 239 35.48 2.21 -20.22
C HIS A 239 35.72 3.54 -19.51
N GLY A 240 36.38 3.48 -18.35
CA GLY A 240 36.86 4.66 -17.66
C GLY A 240 38.05 5.31 -18.39
N THR A 241 38.00 6.62 -18.63
CA THR A 241 39.11 7.32 -19.32
C THR A 241 40.36 7.46 -18.45
N HIS A 242 40.24 7.28 -17.12
CA HIS A 242 41.34 7.27 -16.16
C HIS A 242 41.72 5.85 -15.70
N ASP A 243 41.39 4.83 -16.49
CA ASP A 243 41.73 3.45 -16.14
C ASP A 243 43.22 3.15 -16.35
N HIS A 244 43.92 2.98 -15.22
CA HIS A 244 45.34 2.64 -15.18
C HIS A 244 45.59 1.12 -15.00
N ILE A 245 44.53 0.31 -14.84
CA ILE A 245 44.61 -1.15 -14.67
C ILE A 245 44.35 -1.87 -16.00
N VAL A 246 43.30 -1.48 -16.70
CA VAL A 246 43.14 -1.86 -18.11
C VAL A 246 43.16 -0.55 -18.87
N ARG A 247 44.17 -0.37 -19.72
CA ARG A 247 44.29 0.90 -20.42
C ARG A 247 43.07 1.10 -21.31
N TYR A 248 42.52 2.32 -21.28
CA TYR A 248 41.39 2.75 -22.10
C TYR A 248 41.54 2.40 -23.59
N ASP A 249 42.78 2.39 -24.10
CA ASP A 249 43.10 2.05 -25.49
C ASP A 249 42.75 0.61 -25.90
N GLN A 250 42.57 -0.31 -24.95
CA GLN A 250 42.04 -1.65 -25.19
C GLN A 250 40.63 -1.59 -25.80
N SER A 251 39.73 -0.80 -25.20
CA SER A 251 38.36 -0.69 -25.71
C SER A 251 38.32 0.07 -27.03
N THR A 252 39.11 1.14 -27.19
CA THR A 252 39.09 1.89 -28.45
C THR A 252 39.67 1.08 -29.62
N ALA A 253 40.76 0.34 -29.40
CA ALA A 253 41.34 -0.52 -30.44
C ALA A 253 40.36 -1.64 -30.86
N PHE A 254 39.65 -2.23 -29.90
CA PHE A 254 38.65 -3.25 -30.20
C PHE A 254 37.43 -2.66 -30.92
N ARG A 255 36.93 -1.49 -30.49
CA ARG A 255 35.90 -0.73 -31.22
C ARG A 255 36.33 -0.52 -32.67
N ASP A 256 37.54 -0.02 -32.92
CA ASP A 256 38.01 0.30 -34.27
C ASP A 256 38.08 -0.94 -35.15
N ARG A 257 38.50 -2.08 -34.58
CA ARG A 257 38.47 -3.37 -35.27
C ARG A 257 37.05 -3.80 -35.62
N LEU A 258 36.10 -3.65 -34.71
CA LEU A 258 34.68 -3.99 -34.94
C LEU A 258 34.06 -3.10 -36.03
N VAL A 259 34.34 -1.79 -35.99
CA VAL A 259 33.93 -0.85 -37.04
C VAL A 259 34.49 -1.26 -38.41
N GLN A 260 35.77 -1.61 -38.50
CA GLN A 260 36.39 -2.07 -39.75
C GLN A 260 35.74 -3.35 -40.31
N LEU A 261 35.21 -4.20 -39.43
CA LEU A 261 34.52 -5.43 -39.79
C LEU A 261 33.03 -5.23 -40.06
N GLY A 262 32.51 -4.01 -39.90
CA GLY A 262 31.09 -3.70 -40.07
C GLY A 262 30.20 -4.19 -38.92
N VAL A 263 30.77 -4.54 -37.77
CA VAL A 263 30.01 -4.96 -36.59
C VAL A 263 29.44 -3.71 -35.90
N PRO A 264 28.11 -3.65 -35.61
CA PRO A 264 27.55 -2.52 -34.88
C PRO A 264 28.17 -2.41 -33.49
N VAL A 265 28.76 -1.26 -33.19
CA VAL A 265 29.43 -1.03 -31.90
C VAL A 265 29.04 0.32 -31.32
N HIS A 266 28.63 0.31 -30.05
CA HIS A 266 28.43 1.52 -29.24
C HIS A 266 29.56 1.61 -28.22
N MET A 267 30.17 2.79 -28.06
CA MET A 267 31.20 3.01 -27.06
C MET A 267 30.83 4.17 -26.14
N SER A 268 30.67 3.85 -24.86
CA SER A 268 30.47 4.79 -23.77
C SER A 268 31.76 5.00 -22.98
N THR A 269 31.90 6.20 -22.40
CA THR A 269 33.04 6.56 -21.58
C THR A 269 32.60 7.26 -20.31
N VAL A 270 33.33 7.01 -19.22
CA VAL A 270 33.13 7.70 -17.94
C VAL A 270 34.46 8.28 -17.44
N PRO A 271 34.47 9.41 -16.73
CA PRO A 271 35.71 10.07 -16.30
C PRO A 271 36.36 9.42 -15.06
N TYR A 272 36.24 8.09 -14.91
CA TYR A 272 36.69 7.35 -13.73
C TYR A 272 37.75 6.29 -14.07
N GLY A 273 38.34 5.67 -13.04
CA GLY A 273 39.31 4.58 -13.19
C GLY A 273 38.67 3.19 -13.35
N HIS A 274 39.47 2.14 -13.21
CA HIS A 274 38.98 0.75 -13.18
C HIS A 274 37.90 0.58 -12.10
N ILE A 275 36.98 -0.39 -12.27
CA ILE A 275 35.89 -0.70 -11.33
C ILE A 275 34.99 0.51 -10.98
N PHE A 276 34.87 1.48 -11.88
CA PHE A 276 34.07 2.69 -11.65
C PHE A 276 32.63 2.39 -11.22
N ASP A 277 32.05 1.29 -11.70
CA ASP A 277 30.69 0.91 -11.41
C ASP A 277 30.53 0.36 -9.99
N PHE A 278 31.58 -0.14 -9.35
CA PHE A 278 31.54 -0.49 -7.94
C PHE A 278 31.68 0.75 -7.06
N LEU A 279 32.52 1.70 -7.47
CA LEU A 279 32.91 2.86 -6.66
C LEU A 279 31.95 4.05 -6.80
N HIS A 280 31.30 4.19 -7.96
CA HIS A 280 30.47 5.34 -8.29
C HIS A 280 29.07 4.89 -8.72
N ALA A 281 28.11 4.98 -7.79
CA ALA A 281 26.73 4.55 -8.03
C ALA A 281 26.05 5.31 -9.17
N SER A 282 26.35 6.60 -9.36
CA SER A 282 25.86 7.42 -10.48
C SER A 282 26.38 6.90 -11.82
N ALA A 283 27.68 6.60 -11.91
CA ALA A 283 28.29 6.02 -13.09
C ALA A 283 27.70 4.63 -13.41
N ARG A 284 27.50 3.79 -12.39
CA ARG A 284 26.86 2.48 -12.53
C ARG A 284 25.45 2.58 -13.11
N ARG A 285 24.62 3.50 -12.61
CA ARG A 285 23.25 3.73 -13.12
C ARG A 285 23.26 4.24 -14.56
N LYS A 286 24.02 5.31 -14.83
CA LYS A 286 24.15 5.88 -16.18
C LYS A 286 24.53 4.82 -17.21
N VAL A 287 25.55 4.02 -16.90
CA VAL A 287 26.05 2.97 -17.80
C VAL A 287 25.01 1.86 -17.98
N PHE A 288 24.27 1.51 -16.94
CA PHE A 288 23.18 0.55 -17.06
C PHE A 288 22.06 1.05 -17.98
N ASP A 289 21.67 2.31 -17.87
CA ASP A 289 20.63 2.93 -18.72
C ASP A 289 21.07 2.95 -20.19
N GLU A 290 22.34 3.29 -20.46
CA GLU A 290 22.92 3.24 -21.80
C GLU A 290 22.97 1.80 -22.36
N ILE A 291 23.25 0.80 -21.52
CA ILE A 291 23.20 -0.62 -21.92
C ILE A 291 21.76 -1.01 -22.31
N LEU A 292 20.75 -0.63 -21.52
CA LEU A 292 19.35 -0.92 -21.86
C LEU A 292 18.92 -0.25 -23.16
N ALA A 293 19.27 1.02 -23.34
CA ALA A 293 18.98 1.76 -24.58
C ALA A 293 19.65 1.08 -25.79
N PHE A 294 20.88 0.63 -25.65
CA PHE A 294 21.60 -0.13 -26.67
C PHE A 294 20.91 -1.45 -27.00
N LEU A 295 20.51 -2.24 -25.99
CA LEU A 295 19.82 -3.52 -26.20
C LEU A 295 18.47 -3.31 -26.90
N LYS A 296 17.71 -2.28 -26.47
CA LYS A 296 16.45 -1.87 -27.09
C LYS A 296 16.63 -1.48 -28.56
N GLY A 297 17.67 -0.71 -28.87
CA GLY A 297 17.99 -0.31 -30.26
C GLY A 297 18.29 -1.48 -31.19
N HIS A 298 18.61 -2.66 -30.66
CA HIS A 298 18.91 -3.87 -31.41
C HIS A 298 17.85 -4.98 -31.26
N GLY A 299 16.66 -4.67 -30.76
CA GLY A 299 15.57 -5.63 -30.64
C GLY A 299 15.75 -6.66 -29.52
N LEU A 300 16.64 -6.39 -28.56
CA LEU A 300 16.98 -7.28 -27.45
C LEU A 300 16.36 -6.84 -26.12
N GLN A 301 15.40 -5.91 -26.14
CA GLN A 301 14.60 -5.50 -24.99
C GLN A 301 13.67 -6.62 -24.51
N SER A 302 13.38 -6.65 -23.20
CA SER A 302 12.27 -7.45 -22.70
C SER A 302 10.94 -6.87 -23.17
N GLN A 303 9.97 -7.74 -23.49
CA GLN A 303 8.58 -7.32 -23.67
C GLN A 303 7.91 -7.29 -22.30
N GLY A 304 8.33 -6.31 -21.52
CA GLY A 304 7.77 -5.93 -20.24
C GLY A 304 8.03 -4.44 -20.11
N ASP A 305 6.96 -3.65 -20.10
CA ASP A 305 6.98 -2.20 -19.96
C ASP A 305 7.36 -1.36 -21.21
N SER A 306 6.76 -1.67 -22.36
CA SER A 306 6.51 -0.63 -23.39
C SER A 306 5.27 0.22 -23.06
N SER A 307 4.94 0.34 -21.78
CA SER A 307 3.70 0.90 -21.29
C SER A 307 3.90 2.32 -20.76
N MET A 308 4.96 2.60 -20.02
CA MET A 308 5.11 3.95 -19.46
C MET A 308 6.03 4.89 -20.25
N ASP A 309 7.04 4.38 -20.96
CA ASP A 309 8.16 5.22 -21.43
C ASP A 309 8.03 5.74 -22.88
N SER A 310 6.87 5.54 -23.53
CA SER A 310 6.62 6.09 -24.88
C SER A 310 5.16 6.47 -25.14
N ARG A 311 4.35 6.69 -24.10
CA ARG A 311 2.96 7.10 -24.29
C ARG A 311 2.85 8.63 -24.19
N PRO A 312 2.25 9.29 -25.18
CA PRO A 312 2.00 10.72 -25.08
C PRO A 312 1.10 10.98 -23.87
N SER A 313 1.49 11.94 -23.04
CA SER A 313 0.59 12.57 -22.08
C SER A 313 -0.73 12.91 -22.79
N LEU A 314 -1.88 12.48 -22.25
CA LEU A 314 -3.20 12.86 -22.80
C LEU A 314 -3.38 14.38 -22.82
N TYR A 315 -2.67 15.09 -21.93
CA TYR A 315 -2.63 16.53 -21.89
C TYR A 315 -1.30 17.03 -22.47
N PRO A 316 -1.30 17.70 -23.65
CA PRO A 316 -0.07 18.20 -24.28
C PRO A 316 0.57 19.40 -23.54
N GLY A 317 0.12 19.71 -22.33
CA GLY A 317 0.40 20.95 -21.60
C GLY A 317 -0.68 22.01 -21.86
N GLY A 318 -0.84 22.95 -20.92
CA GLY A 318 -1.84 24.01 -20.90
C GLY A 318 -2.92 23.85 -19.83
N ALA A 319 -3.76 24.88 -19.69
CA ALA A 319 -4.90 24.87 -18.78
C ALA A 319 -5.87 23.73 -19.10
N LEU A 320 -6.46 23.17 -18.04
CA LEU A 320 -7.49 22.15 -18.15
C LEU A 320 -8.77 22.70 -18.82
N PRO A 321 -9.58 21.87 -19.50
CA PRO A 321 -10.78 22.36 -20.17
C PRO A 321 -11.85 22.71 -19.13
N ARG A 322 -12.67 23.73 -19.39
CA ARG A 322 -13.73 24.15 -18.47
C ARG A 322 -14.92 23.19 -18.37
N GLN A 323 -14.93 22.15 -19.19
CA GLN A 323 -15.96 21.12 -19.23
C GLN A 323 -15.34 19.76 -18.95
N ALA A 324 -16.16 18.83 -18.47
CA ALA A 324 -15.74 17.44 -18.24
C ALA A 324 -15.11 16.80 -19.49
N MET A 325 -14.10 15.98 -19.23
CA MET A 325 -13.51 15.08 -20.21
C MET A 325 -14.47 13.92 -20.52
N PRO A 326 -14.42 13.34 -21.73
CA PRO A 326 -15.26 12.20 -22.07
C PRO A 326 -14.93 10.97 -21.18
N PRO A 327 -15.92 10.11 -20.87
CA PRO A 327 -15.69 8.91 -20.08
C PRO A 327 -14.64 7.99 -20.70
N ARG A 328 -13.76 7.44 -19.86
CA ARG A 328 -12.77 6.44 -20.28
C ARG A 328 -13.39 5.04 -20.39
N PRO A 329 -12.81 4.13 -21.21
CA PRO A 329 -13.33 2.76 -21.35
C PRO A 329 -13.39 1.98 -20.03
N ASP A 330 -12.46 2.25 -19.12
CA ASP A 330 -12.31 1.64 -17.80
C ASP A 330 -12.92 2.50 -16.68
N ALA A 331 -13.79 3.45 -17.02
CA ALA A 331 -14.47 4.30 -16.05
C ALA A 331 -15.34 3.50 -15.07
N ILE A 332 -15.23 3.86 -13.79
CA ILE A 332 -16.05 3.32 -12.70
C ILE A 332 -17.50 3.71 -12.98
N ALA A 333 -18.37 2.71 -13.08
CA ALA A 333 -19.81 2.92 -13.24
C ALA A 333 -20.44 3.40 -11.92
N ASP A 334 -21.28 4.42 -12.01
CA ASP A 334 -22.20 4.85 -10.95
C ASP A 334 -23.40 3.89 -10.81
N ALA A 335 -23.11 2.60 -10.71
CA ALA A 335 -24.11 1.55 -10.56
C ALA A 335 -24.54 1.42 -9.09
N PRO A 336 -25.81 1.03 -8.81
CA PRO A 336 -26.27 0.77 -7.46
C PRO A 336 -25.38 -0.25 -6.72
N PHE A 337 -25.05 0.05 -5.47
CA PHE A 337 -24.36 -0.83 -4.54
C PHE A 337 -24.99 -0.74 -3.15
N VAL A 338 -24.69 -1.72 -2.30
CA VAL A 338 -25.20 -1.77 -0.93
C VAL A 338 -24.33 -0.93 -0.02
N GLN A 339 -24.94 0.03 0.68
CA GLN A 339 -24.34 0.77 1.77
C GLN A 339 -24.94 0.31 3.09
N GLU A 340 -24.12 0.20 4.11
CA GLU A 340 -24.55 -0.22 5.44
C GLU A 340 -24.59 0.98 6.40
N ARG A 341 -25.50 0.91 7.37
CA ARG A 341 -25.65 1.87 8.46
C ARG A 341 -25.81 1.16 9.80
N HIS A 342 -25.40 1.83 10.87
CA HIS A 342 -25.55 1.35 12.24
C HIS A 342 -26.64 2.13 12.98
N GLU A 343 -27.55 1.40 13.61
CA GLU A 343 -28.54 1.95 14.54
C GLU A 343 -28.37 1.31 15.93
N PRO A 344 -28.13 2.10 17.00
CA PRO A 344 -27.93 1.58 18.34
C PRO A 344 -29.23 1.48 19.15
N TYR A 345 -29.46 0.34 19.80
CA TYR A 345 -30.56 0.11 20.75
C TYR A 345 -30.03 -0.35 22.12
N PRO A 346 -29.61 0.58 23.00
CA PRO A 346 -29.11 0.25 24.33
C PRO A 346 -30.15 -0.48 25.18
N ILE A 347 -29.70 -1.45 25.99
CA ILE A 347 -30.53 -2.17 26.97
C ILE A 347 -29.75 -2.27 28.28
N GLU A 348 -30.43 -1.99 29.40
CA GLU A 348 -29.85 -2.18 30.74
C GLU A 348 -29.48 -3.66 30.98
N GLY A 349 -28.27 -3.90 31.47
CA GLY A 349 -27.72 -5.25 31.66
C GLY A 349 -27.15 -5.89 30.39
N GLY A 350 -27.30 -5.26 29.22
CA GLY A 350 -26.81 -5.76 27.95
C GLY A 350 -27.63 -6.93 27.39
N ALA A 351 -27.39 -7.26 26.13
CA ALA A 351 -28.05 -8.38 25.47
C ALA A 351 -27.13 -9.61 25.44
N ARG A 352 -27.74 -10.79 25.56
CA ARG A 352 -27.09 -12.10 25.44
C ARG A 352 -27.50 -12.80 24.17
N THR A 353 -28.79 -12.76 23.86
CA THR A 353 -29.40 -13.37 22.69
C THR A 353 -30.38 -12.39 22.06
N VAL A 354 -30.62 -12.55 20.76
CA VAL A 354 -31.57 -11.74 19.99
C VAL A 354 -32.34 -12.64 19.04
N ALA A 355 -33.60 -12.31 18.81
CA ALA A 355 -34.44 -12.97 17.80
C ALA A 355 -35.41 -11.96 17.18
N VAL A 356 -35.86 -12.24 15.96
CA VAL A 356 -36.90 -11.46 15.28
C VAL A 356 -38.11 -12.35 15.08
N ASP A 357 -39.29 -11.88 15.50
CA ASP A 357 -40.52 -12.65 15.31
C ASP A 357 -41.17 -12.41 13.94
N ALA A 358 -42.30 -13.10 13.69
CA ALA A 358 -43.00 -13.01 12.41
C ALA A 358 -43.66 -11.64 12.15
N ALA A 359 -43.86 -10.81 13.18
CA ALA A 359 -44.32 -9.43 13.02
C ALA A 359 -43.16 -8.47 12.68
N GLY A 360 -41.92 -8.93 12.83
CA GLY A 360 -40.72 -8.11 12.71
C GLY A 360 -40.37 -7.39 14.01
N ASP A 361 -40.95 -7.78 15.14
CA ASP A 361 -40.58 -7.24 16.45
C ASP A 361 -39.28 -7.90 16.91
N ILE A 362 -38.44 -7.10 17.57
CA ILE A 362 -37.10 -7.51 17.99
C ILE A 362 -37.16 -7.93 19.44
N TRP A 363 -36.70 -9.14 19.72
CA TRP A 363 -36.65 -9.69 21.08
C TRP A 363 -35.20 -9.79 21.54
N ALA A 364 -34.94 -9.33 22.77
CA ALA A 364 -33.64 -9.41 23.42
C ALA A 364 -33.76 -10.19 24.73
N GLY A 365 -32.89 -11.19 24.90
CA GLY A 365 -32.68 -11.86 26.17
C GLY A 365 -31.51 -11.23 26.90
N THR A 366 -31.70 -10.82 28.15
CA THR A 366 -30.68 -10.15 28.96
C THR A 366 -30.41 -10.92 30.26
N ASP A 367 -29.54 -10.39 31.11
CA ASP A 367 -29.37 -10.87 32.49
C ASP A 367 -30.58 -10.59 33.41
N THR A 368 -31.51 -9.76 32.97
CA THR A 368 -32.61 -9.22 33.76
C THR A 368 -33.99 -9.59 33.23
N GLY A 369 -34.08 -10.27 32.10
CA GLY A 369 -35.34 -10.79 31.55
C GLY A 369 -35.37 -10.80 30.03
N ALA A 370 -36.56 -11.07 29.49
CA ALA A 370 -36.83 -10.91 28.06
C ALA A 370 -37.46 -9.54 27.81
N TYR A 371 -37.01 -8.89 26.74
CA TYR A 371 -37.50 -7.60 26.30
C TYR A 371 -37.90 -7.66 24.83
N ARG A 372 -38.96 -6.94 24.46
CA ARG A 372 -39.41 -6.77 23.08
C ARG A 372 -39.33 -5.31 22.67
N LEU A 373 -38.91 -5.06 21.44
CA LEU A 373 -38.95 -3.78 20.78
C LEU A 373 -39.87 -3.93 19.57
N ASP A 374 -41.03 -3.29 19.66
CA ASP A 374 -42.01 -3.29 18.57
C ASP A 374 -41.42 -2.61 17.34
N ARG A 375 -41.68 -3.13 16.14
CA ARG A 375 -41.16 -2.54 14.90
C ARG A 375 -41.54 -1.06 14.80
N GLY A 376 -40.56 -0.21 14.50
CA GLY A 376 -40.74 1.24 14.42
C GLY A 376 -40.87 1.98 15.76
N HIS A 377 -40.79 1.28 16.90
CA HIS A 377 -40.74 1.89 18.23
C HIS A 377 -39.30 1.96 18.76
N ALA A 378 -39.06 2.88 19.69
CA ALA A 378 -37.74 3.15 20.26
C ALA A 378 -37.57 2.66 21.72
N ARG A 379 -38.56 1.96 22.28
CA ARG A 379 -38.57 1.59 23.71
C ARG A 379 -38.77 0.09 23.88
N TRP A 380 -37.89 -0.48 24.70
CA TRP A 380 -37.98 -1.87 25.13
C TRP A 380 -39.11 -2.08 26.13
N GLN A 381 -39.99 -3.04 25.85
CA GLN A 381 -41.00 -3.54 26.76
C GLN A 381 -40.49 -4.82 27.44
N ALA A 382 -40.57 -4.89 28.77
CA ALA A 382 -40.26 -6.12 29.49
C ALA A 382 -41.38 -7.14 29.31
N MET A 383 -41.03 -8.36 28.92
CA MET A 383 -41.97 -9.44 28.60
C MET A 383 -42.03 -10.52 29.68
N THR A 384 -40.99 -10.64 30.50
CA THR A 384 -41.02 -11.52 31.69
C THR A 384 -41.65 -10.78 32.88
N PRO A 385 -42.56 -11.43 33.64
CA PRO A 385 -43.13 -10.87 34.87
C PRO A 385 -42.03 -10.41 35.84
N LYS A 386 -42.31 -9.36 36.62
CA LYS A 386 -41.31 -8.72 37.48
C LYS A 386 -40.61 -9.70 38.44
N ASP A 387 -41.36 -10.63 39.02
CA ASP A 387 -40.85 -11.60 40.00
C ASP A 387 -40.09 -12.77 39.35
N ASP A 388 -40.23 -12.92 38.03
CA ASP A 388 -39.57 -13.95 37.22
C ASP A 388 -38.32 -13.43 36.48
N ARG A 389 -38.02 -12.13 36.62
CA ARG A 389 -36.89 -11.48 35.97
C ARG A 389 -35.56 -12.12 36.36
N GLY A 390 -34.74 -12.39 35.36
CA GLY A 390 -33.40 -12.97 35.50
C GLY A 390 -32.86 -13.40 34.13
N PRO A 391 -31.76 -14.16 34.10
CA PRO A 391 -31.08 -14.49 32.86
C PRO A 391 -31.97 -15.23 31.86
N VAL A 392 -31.99 -14.71 30.62
CA VAL A 392 -32.55 -15.37 29.44
C VAL A 392 -31.41 -15.88 28.57
N PHE A 393 -31.45 -17.18 28.25
CA PHE A 393 -30.36 -17.87 27.56
C PHE A 393 -30.62 -18.04 26.07
N THR A 394 -31.87 -18.27 25.66
CA THR A 394 -32.23 -18.55 24.27
C THR A 394 -33.61 -18.01 23.93
N LEU A 395 -33.80 -17.62 22.68
CA LEU A 395 -35.05 -17.15 22.10
C LEU A 395 -35.34 -17.93 20.82
N LEU A 396 -36.58 -18.40 20.64
CA LEU A 396 -36.98 -19.12 19.43
C LEU A 396 -38.36 -18.62 18.95
N PRO A 397 -38.42 -17.88 17.83
CA PRO A 397 -39.69 -17.52 17.21
C PRO A 397 -40.28 -18.75 16.49
N GLU A 398 -41.47 -19.19 16.89
CA GLU A 398 -42.15 -20.33 16.25
C GLU A 398 -43.67 -20.20 16.35
N GLY A 399 -44.37 -20.48 15.24
CA GLY A 399 -45.84 -20.49 15.22
C GLY A 399 -46.50 -19.15 15.57
N GLY A 400 -45.82 -18.03 15.27
CA GLY A 400 -46.29 -16.69 15.61
C GLY A 400 -46.15 -16.32 17.08
N THR A 401 -45.40 -17.09 17.87
CA THR A 401 -45.10 -16.78 19.28
C THR A 401 -43.61 -16.85 19.55
N MET A 402 -43.12 -16.05 20.50
CA MET A 402 -41.75 -16.15 21.00
C MET A 402 -41.67 -17.17 22.13
N TRP A 403 -40.79 -18.16 22.00
CA TRP A 403 -40.42 -19.07 23.08
C TRP A 403 -39.13 -18.62 23.74
N ILE A 404 -39.11 -18.63 25.07
CA ILE A 404 -38.03 -18.04 25.86
C ILE A 404 -37.52 -19.08 26.84
N GLY A 405 -36.25 -19.45 26.69
CA GLY A 405 -35.52 -20.27 27.66
C GLY A 405 -34.85 -19.38 28.71
N ALA A 406 -35.29 -19.50 29.96
CA ALA A 406 -34.85 -18.66 31.07
C ALA A 406 -34.27 -19.48 32.23
N TRP A 407 -33.66 -18.77 33.17
CA TRP A 407 -33.08 -19.32 34.41
C TRP A 407 -34.05 -20.14 35.26
N ASN A 408 -35.35 -19.82 35.21
CA ASN A 408 -36.39 -20.44 36.02
C ASN A 408 -37.41 -21.25 35.20
N GLY A 409 -37.18 -21.49 33.91
CA GLY A 409 -37.98 -22.40 33.09
C GLY A 409 -38.20 -21.92 31.65
N LEU A 410 -39.24 -22.49 31.02
CA LEU A 410 -39.67 -22.18 29.66
C LEU A 410 -40.87 -21.23 29.68
N TYR A 411 -40.87 -20.22 28.79
CA TYR A 411 -42.00 -19.34 28.56
C TYR A 411 -42.47 -19.37 27.11
N ARG A 412 -43.76 -19.12 26.92
CA ARG A 412 -44.40 -18.84 25.64
C ARG A 412 -45.00 -17.44 25.69
N GLY A 413 -44.36 -16.46 25.07
CA GLY A 413 -44.61 -15.04 25.33
C GLY A 413 -44.37 -14.73 26.80
N GLU A 414 -45.36 -14.16 27.49
CA GLU A 414 -45.26 -13.84 28.93
C GLU A 414 -45.65 -15.03 29.84
N GLN A 415 -46.21 -16.11 29.26
CA GLN A 415 -46.76 -17.22 30.01
C GLN A 415 -45.67 -18.28 30.31
N LYS A 416 -45.45 -18.56 31.59
CA LYS A 416 -44.61 -19.69 32.03
C LYS A 416 -45.27 -21.03 31.72
N ILE A 417 -44.49 -21.99 31.25
CA ILE A 417 -44.95 -23.34 30.93
C ILE A 417 -44.69 -24.27 32.12
N GLU A 418 -45.77 -24.84 32.63
CA GLU A 418 -45.72 -25.83 33.72
C GLU A 418 -45.22 -27.19 33.21
N GLY A 419 -44.54 -27.94 34.08
CA GLY A 419 -44.05 -29.29 33.77
C GLY A 419 -42.73 -29.36 32.98
N VAL A 420 -42.14 -28.21 32.64
CA VAL A 420 -40.79 -28.11 32.06
C VAL A 420 -39.82 -27.61 33.14
N GLY A 421 -38.70 -28.32 33.29
CA GLY A 421 -37.69 -27.98 34.30
C GLY A 421 -36.93 -26.69 34.00
N ALA A 422 -36.01 -26.32 34.90
CA ALA A 422 -35.21 -25.11 34.81
C ALA A 422 -33.77 -25.38 35.26
N PRO A 423 -32.76 -24.70 34.69
CA PRO A 423 -32.85 -23.67 33.65
C PRO A 423 -33.00 -24.26 32.24
N ILE A 424 -33.56 -23.49 31.30
CA ILE A 424 -33.62 -23.85 29.87
C ILE A 424 -32.59 -23.05 29.09
N ALA A 425 -31.60 -23.76 28.54
CA ALA A 425 -30.45 -23.16 27.87
C ALA A 425 -30.56 -23.17 26.34
N ALA A 426 -31.25 -24.15 25.75
CA ALA A 426 -31.37 -24.30 24.30
C ALA A 426 -32.79 -24.70 23.89
N LEU A 427 -33.21 -24.24 22.71
CA LEU A 427 -34.51 -24.52 22.12
C LEU A 427 -34.34 -24.91 20.65
N ALA A 428 -35.08 -25.91 20.18
CA ALA A 428 -35.12 -26.27 18.78
C ALA A 428 -36.53 -26.51 18.28
N LYS A 429 -36.82 -26.03 17.07
CA LYS A 429 -38.00 -26.42 16.33
C LYS A 429 -37.84 -27.87 15.86
N ILE A 430 -38.82 -28.71 16.16
CA ILE A 430 -38.87 -30.12 15.75
C ILE A 430 -40.20 -30.42 15.04
N PRO A 431 -40.31 -31.53 14.30
CA PRO A 431 -41.61 -31.96 13.77
C PRO A 431 -42.65 -32.10 14.89
N GLY A 432 -43.74 -31.34 14.80
CA GLY A 432 -44.86 -31.41 15.77
C GLY A 432 -44.76 -30.52 17.01
N GLY A 433 -43.69 -29.72 17.17
CA GLY A 433 -43.58 -28.79 18.30
C GLY A 433 -42.17 -28.26 18.53
N ILE A 434 -41.80 -28.13 19.80
CA ILE A 434 -40.50 -27.61 20.25
C ILE A 434 -39.85 -28.61 21.20
N ALA A 435 -38.53 -28.70 21.09
CA ALA A 435 -37.67 -29.31 22.09
C ALA A 435 -37.02 -28.22 22.94
N ALA A 436 -37.10 -28.35 24.26
CA ALA A 436 -36.44 -27.48 25.22
C ALA A 436 -35.42 -28.28 26.02
N ALA A 437 -34.22 -27.74 26.21
CA ALA A 437 -33.15 -28.48 26.86
C ALA A 437 -32.40 -27.64 27.90
N GLY A 438 -32.01 -28.30 28.97
CA GLY A 438 -31.27 -27.73 30.09
C GLY A 438 -30.36 -28.77 30.76
N PRO A 439 -29.63 -28.39 31.82
CA PRO A 439 -28.74 -29.30 32.54
C PRO A 439 -29.44 -30.53 33.12
N ASP A 440 -30.74 -30.42 33.39
CA ASP A 440 -31.54 -31.45 34.06
C ASP A 440 -32.39 -32.31 33.10
N GLY A 441 -32.38 -32.02 31.80
CA GLY A 441 -33.29 -32.71 30.90
C GLY A 441 -33.39 -32.19 29.47
N LEU A 442 -33.97 -33.05 28.63
CA LEU A 442 -34.61 -32.67 27.37
C LEU A 442 -36.12 -32.82 27.54
N TRP A 443 -36.88 -31.78 27.22
CA TRP A 443 -38.33 -31.78 27.20
C TRP A 443 -38.81 -31.66 25.75
N ILE A 444 -39.53 -32.66 25.28
CA ILE A 444 -40.06 -32.73 23.91
C ILE A 444 -41.56 -32.53 23.97
N GLN A 445 -42.07 -31.58 23.17
CA GLN A 445 -43.50 -31.33 23.08
C GLN A 445 -44.17 -32.40 22.21
N GLU A 446 -45.13 -33.13 22.80
CA GLU A 446 -45.91 -34.18 22.12
C GLU A 446 -47.39 -34.04 22.47
N GLY A 447 -48.24 -33.75 21.48
CA GLY A 447 -49.70 -33.71 21.66
C GLY A 447 -50.20 -32.73 22.74
N GLY A 448 -49.48 -31.63 23.00
CA GLY A 448 -49.81 -30.66 24.04
C GLY A 448 -49.29 -31.00 25.45
N SER A 449 -48.59 -32.13 25.59
CA SER A 449 -47.88 -32.56 26.80
C SER A 449 -46.36 -32.52 26.60
N TRP A 450 -45.60 -32.62 27.69
CA TRP A 450 -44.14 -32.62 27.66
C TRP A 450 -43.59 -33.98 28.08
N ARG A 451 -42.83 -34.62 27.18
CA ARG A 451 -42.05 -35.81 27.51
C ARG A 451 -40.68 -35.38 28.01
N HIS A 452 -40.32 -35.78 29.24
CA HIS A 452 -38.98 -35.58 29.79
C HIS A 452 -38.08 -36.77 29.48
N GLU A 453 -36.88 -36.48 29.01
CA GLU A 453 -35.83 -37.45 28.77
C GLU A 453 -34.56 -37.02 29.53
N THR A 454 -33.90 -37.98 30.17
CA THR A 454 -32.59 -37.74 30.78
C THR A 454 -31.52 -37.82 29.69
N PRO A 455 -30.79 -36.73 29.41
CA PRO A 455 -29.81 -36.69 28.35
C PRO A 455 -28.63 -37.63 28.61
N ARG A 456 -28.07 -38.19 27.54
CA ARG A 456 -26.81 -38.98 27.57
C ARG A 456 -25.62 -38.20 26.99
N TRP A 457 -25.72 -36.88 26.94
CA TRP A 457 -24.67 -35.94 26.52
C TRP A 457 -24.28 -35.02 27.67
N ALA A 458 -23.26 -34.20 27.49
CA ALA A 458 -22.81 -33.26 28.51
C ALA A 458 -23.88 -32.22 28.89
N HIS A 459 -24.02 -31.95 30.19
CA HIS A 459 -25.06 -31.06 30.72
C HIS A 459 -24.75 -29.56 30.53
N SER A 460 -23.56 -29.23 30.02
CA SER A 460 -23.14 -27.86 29.68
C SER A 460 -23.71 -27.41 28.33
N LEU A 461 -25.04 -27.46 28.18
CA LEU A 461 -25.73 -27.10 26.94
C LEU A 461 -25.53 -25.62 26.58
N ARG A 462 -25.33 -25.36 25.29
CA ARG A 462 -25.16 -24.01 24.73
C ARG A 462 -26.19 -23.71 23.64
N ASP A 463 -26.41 -24.65 22.73
CA ASP A 463 -27.32 -24.48 21.61
C ASP A 463 -27.84 -25.83 21.08
N MET A 464 -28.95 -25.81 20.34
CA MET A 464 -29.61 -26.99 19.80
C MET A 464 -30.37 -26.67 18.51
N ILE A 465 -30.18 -27.47 17.46
CA ILE A 465 -30.86 -27.27 16.18
C ILE A 465 -31.28 -28.60 15.54
N ALA A 466 -32.47 -28.63 14.93
CA ALA A 466 -32.90 -29.77 14.14
C ALA A 466 -32.28 -29.72 12.74
N GLY A 467 -31.71 -30.84 12.31
CA GLY A 467 -31.18 -31.05 10.97
C GLY A 467 -32.27 -31.41 9.95
N PRO A 468 -32.03 -31.12 8.66
CA PRO A 468 -32.98 -31.42 7.59
C PRO A 468 -33.24 -32.92 7.41
N ASP A 469 -32.37 -33.77 7.93
CA ASP A 469 -32.48 -35.23 7.88
C ASP A 469 -33.19 -35.83 9.10
N GLY A 470 -33.86 -34.99 9.90
CA GLY A 470 -34.55 -35.37 11.13
C GLY A 470 -33.65 -35.59 12.34
N SER A 471 -32.34 -35.33 12.23
CA SER A 471 -31.43 -35.39 13.37
C SER A 471 -31.57 -34.16 14.28
N LEU A 472 -31.21 -34.29 15.55
CA LEU A 472 -31.10 -33.19 16.49
C LEU A 472 -29.63 -32.99 16.86
N TRP A 473 -29.09 -31.81 16.57
CA TRP A 473 -27.71 -31.44 16.87
C TRP A 473 -27.67 -30.60 18.14
N ILE A 474 -26.72 -30.91 19.03
CA ILE A 474 -26.63 -30.33 20.36
C ILE A 474 -25.20 -29.87 20.61
N ALA A 475 -25.02 -28.56 20.78
CA ALA A 475 -23.77 -27.95 21.16
C ALA A 475 -23.64 -27.89 22.68
N THR A 476 -22.48 -28.30 23.17
CA THR A 476 -22.15 -28.28 24.60
C THR A 476 -20.74 -27.76 24.79
N GLY A 477 -20.40 -27.41 26.03
CA GLY A 477 -19.01 -27.11 26.40
C GLY A 477 -18.06 -28.33 26.40
N ASN A 478 -18.55 -29.54 26.10
CA ASN A 478 -17.78 -30.78 26.12
C ASN A 478 -18.06 -31.70 24.91
N GLY A 479 -18.41 -31.12 23.75
CA GLY A 479 -18.56 -31.81 22.48
C GLY A 479 -19.81 -31.38 21.71
N LEU A 480 -19.83 -31.74 20.43
CA LEU A 480 -21.01 -31.67 19.57
C LEU A 480 -21.65 -33.05 19.52
N TYR A 481 -22.97 -33.13 19.71
CA TYR A 481 -23.72 -34.38 19.66
C TYR A 481 -24.73 -34.33 18.52
N ARG A 482 -24.90 -35.44 17.81
CA ARG A 482 -25.96 -35.65 16.82
C ARG A 482 -26.81 -36.83 17.25
N LEU A 483 -28.10 -36.58 17.41
CA LEU A 483 -29.10 -37.60 17.70
C LEU A 483 -29.86 -37.91 16.42
N LYS A 484 -29.92 -39.18 16.04
CA LYS A 484 -30.73 -39.64 14.90
C LYS A 484 -31.20 -41.06 15.15
N ASP A 485 -32.49 -41.33 15.00
CA ASP A 485 -33.07 -42.68 15.18
C ASP A 485 -32.65 -43.35 16.50
N ASN A 486 -32.65 -42.59 17.60
CA ASN A 486 -32.16 -42.98 18.94
C ASN A 486 -30.65 -43.29 19.07
N ALA A 487 -29.87 -43.14 18.00
CA ALA A 487 -28.41 -43.21 18.05
C ALA A 487 -27.81 -41.84 18.37
N ILE A 488 -26.78 -41.84 19.20
CA ILE A 488 -26.01 -40.63 19.55
C ILE A 488 -24.62 -40.76 18.95
N ARG A 489 -24.22 -39.79 18.13
CA ARG A 489 -22.84 -39.61 17.66
C ARG A 489 -22.22 -38.41 18.36
N LEU A 490 -21.06 -38.60 18.97
CA LEU A 490 -20.26 -37.55 19.63
C LEU A 490 -19.09 -37.15 18.74
N TYR A 491 -18.91 -35.84 18.56
CA TYR A 491 -17.72 -35.22 17.97
C TYR A 491 -16.99 -34.46 19.07
N GLN A 492 -15.80 -34.95 19.46
CA GLN A 492 -15.03 -34.41 20.58
C GLN A 492 -13.52 -34.39 20.30
N ASP A 493 -13.03 -35.19 19.35
CA ASP A 493 -11.62 -35.23 18.98
C ASP A 493 -11.27 -34.16 17.93
N GLU A 494 -10.00 -33.77 17.89
CA GLU A 494 -9.48 -32.71 17.01
C GLU A 494 -9.53 -33.05 15.51
N ASN A 495 -9.68 -34.32 15.14
CA ASN A 495 -9.87 -34.72 13.74
C ASN A 495 -11.32 -34.54 13.30
N ALA A 496 -12.26 -34.69 14.23
CA ALA A 496 -13.69 -34.53 13.99
C ALA A 496 -14.17 -33.07 14.13
N ILE A 497 -13.66 -32.31 15.09
CA ILE A 497 -14.08 -30.93 15.37
C ILE A 497 -12.90 -30.10 15.87
N LEU A 498 -12.84 -28.79 15.56
CA LEU A 498 -11.74 -27.94 16.03
C LEU A 498 -11.62 -27.89 17.56
N THR A 499 -12.75 -27.98 18.25
CA THR A 499 -12.86 -27.86 19.70
C THR A 499 -14.06 -28.62 20.21
N CYS A 500 -13.99 -29.08 21.46
CA CYS A 500 -15.16 -29.62 22.15
C CYS A 500 -16.00 -28.52 22.82
N ASP A 501 -15.54 -27.27 22.92
CA ASP A 501 -16.32 -26.17 23.47
C ASP A 501 -17.08 -25.45 22.34
N VAL A 502 -18.29 -25.93 22.06
CA VAL A 502 -19.15 -25.45 20.96
C VAL A 502 -20.24 -24.55 21.53
N SER A 503 -20.33 -23.34 21.00
CA SER A 503 -21.23 -22.28 21.48
C SER A 503 -22.54 -22.20 20.69
N SER A 504 -22.49 -22.40 19.37
CA SER A 504 -23.62 -22.10 18.47
C SER A 504 -23.58 -22.96 17.20
N LEU A 505 -24.77 -23.22 16.66
CA LEU A 505 -25.03 -24.07 15.49
C LEU A 505 -25.94 -23.38 14.48
N ALA A 506 -25.57 -23.42 13.20
CA ALA A 506 -26.44 -23.00 12.11
C ALA A 506 -26.25 -23.85 10.86
N PHE A 507 -27.31 -24.06 10.10
CA PHE A 507 -27.20 -24.65 8.76
C PHE A 507 -27.05 -23.55 7.71
N ASP A 508 -26.19 -23.77 6.72
CA ASP A 508 -26.14 -22.93 5.53
C ASP A 508 -27.13 -23.39 4.45
N ALA A 509 -27.18 -22.66 3.33
CA ALA A 509 -28.17 -22.89 2.25
C ALA A 509 -27.91 -24.21 1.50
N THR A 510 -26.74 -24.81 1.69
CA THR A 510 -26.39 -26.11 1.13
C THR A 510 -26.74 -27.26 2.07
N GLY A 511 -27.20 -26.96 3.28
CA GLY A 511 -27.46 -27.93 4.33
C GLY A 511 -26.21 -28.34 5.12
N ALA A 512 -25.10 -27.63 4.96
CA ALA A 512 -23.91 -27.88 5.78
C ALA A 512 -24.09 -27.26 7.17
N LEU A 513 -23.70 -28.00 8.22
CA LEU A 513 -23.78 -27.51 9.60
C LEU A 513 -22.51 -26.74 9.95
N TRP A 514 -22.69 -25.49 10.36
CA TRP A 514 -21.66 -24.64 10.93
C TRP A 514 -21.74 -24.75 12.45
N ALA A 515 -20.62 -25.09 13.08
CA ALA A 515 -20.46 -25.18 14.52
C ALA A 515 -19.39 -24.18 14.97
N GLY A 516 -19.83 -23.09 15.60
CA GLY A 516 -18.96 -22.05 16.16
C GLY A 516 -18.63 -22.32 17.62
N GLY A 517 -17.40 -22.03 18.02
CA GLY A 517 -16.96 -22.20 19.40
C GLY A 517 -15.56 -21.67 19.67
N PHE A 518 -14.93 -22.16 20.74
CA PHE A 518 -13.54 -21.80 21.08
C PHE A 518 -12.54 -22.38 20.08
N GLY A 519 -11.85 -21.55 19.32
CA GLY A 519 -10.89 -21.96 18.27
C GLY A 519 -11.34 -21.62 16.86
N GLY A 520 -12.62 -21.26 16.67
CA GLY A 520 -13.18 -20.83 15.39
C GLY A 520 -14.46 -21.57 14.99
N VAL A 521 -14.62 -21.86 13.71
CA VAL A 521 -15.81 -22.50 13.13
C VAL A 521 -15.42 -23.82 12.46
N THR A 522 -16.16 -24.89 12.74
CA THR A 522 -16.08 -26.16 12.00
C THR A 522 -17.32 -26.32 11.13
N VAL A 523 -17.16 -26.72 9.87
CA VAL A 523 -18.28 -26.95 8.95
C VAL A 523 -18.38 -28.44 8.61
N PHE A 524 -19.56 -29.02 8.79
CA PHE A 524 -19.87 -30.42 8.52
C PHE A 524 -20.75 -30.56 7.28
N ARG A 525 -20.45 -31.55 6.43
CA ARG A 525 -21.31 -32.02 5.34
C ARG A 525 -21.53 -33.50 5.50
N ASP A 526 -22.79 -33.93 5.43
CA ASP A 526 -23.19 -35.33 5.63
C ASP A 526 -22.73 -35.93 6.98
N GLY A 527 -22.50 -35.08 7.99
CA GLY A 527 -22.01 -35.48 9.30
C GLY A 527 -20.50 -35.69 9.40
N GLU A 528 -19.73 -35.35 8.37
CA GLU A 528 -18.27 -35.35 8.39
C GLU A 528 -17.71 -33.93 8.28
N ARG A 529 -16.55 -33.69 8.89
CA ARG A 529 -15.89 -32.37 8.82
C ARG A 529 -15.45 -32.09 7.39
N ALA A 530 -16.00 -31.03 6.80
CA ALA A 530 -15.69 -30.59 5.45
C ALA A 530 -14.67 -29.45 5.43
N LEU A 531 -14.87 -28.44 6.28
CA LEU A 531 -14.03 -27.24 6.36
C LEU A 531 -13.87 -26.78 7.81
N HIS A 532 -12.91 -25.89 8.02
CA HIS A 532 -12.79 -25.17 9.28
C HIS A 532 -12.20 -23.77 9.03
N PHE A 533 -12.52 -22.84 9.92
CA PHE A 533 -12.04 -21.46 9.89
C PHE A 533 -11.48 -21.09 11.26
N THR A 534 -10.27 -20.54 11.26
CA THR A 534 -9.56 -20.00 12.42
C THR A 534 -9.10 -18.57 12.10
N PRO A 535 -8.44 -17.84 13.02
CA PRO A 535 -7.89 -16.53 12.67
C PRO A 535 -6.91 -16.54 11.50
N ARG A 536 -6.20 -17.65 11.26
CA ARG A 536 -5.35 -17.82 10.07
C ARG A 536 -6.14 -17.78 8.75
N ASN A 537 -7.45 -17.97 8.81
CA ASN A 537 -8.36 -17.94 7.67
C ASN A 537 -9.17 -16.63 7.59
N GLY A 538 -8.92 -15.64 8.46
CA GLY A 538 -9.60 -14.34 8.44
C GLY A 538 -10.62 -14.09 9.56
N LEU A 539 -10.81 -15.02 10.51
CA LEU A 539 -11.66 -14.78 11.68
C LEU A 539 -10.97 -13.84 12.69
N PRO A 540 -11.62 -12.76 13.14
CA PRO A 540 -10.96 -11.76 14.00
C PRO A 540 -10.61 -12.27 15.41
N SER A 541 -11.22 -13.37 15.85
CA SER A 541 -10.92 -14.01 17.13
C SER A 541 -11.14 -15.53 17.07
N ILE A 542 -10.42 -16.27 17.92
CA ILE A 542 -10.74 -17.67 18.21
C ILE A 542 -12.05 -17.83 18.99
N HIS A 543 -12.56 -16.79 19.64
CA HIS A 543 -13.79 -16.87 20.43
C HIS A 543 -15.01 -16.56 19.55
N VAL A 544 -15.62 -17.61 18.99
CA VAL A 544 -16.89 -17.51 18.27
C VAL A 544 -18.04 -17.78 19.24
N HIS A 545 -18.92 -16.78 19.40
CA HIS A 545 -20.11 -16.87 20.24
C HIS A 545 -21.30 -17.42 19.45
N ASP A 546 -21.44 -16.98 18.21
CA ASP A 546 -22.60 -17.31 17.39
C ASP A 546 -22.24 -17.53 15.94
N VAL A 547 -22.98 -18.41 15.26
CA VAL A 547 -22.97 -18.56 13.81
C VAL A 547 -24.41 -18.50 13.31
N ALA A 548 -24.67 -17.68 12.29
CA ALA A 548 -26.01 -17.49 11.76
C ALA A 548 -25.98 -17.38 10.24
N GLN A 549 -27.00 -17.92 9.58
CA GLN A 549 -27.20 -17.69 8.16
C GLN A 549 -27.94 -16.37 7.95
N GLY A 550 -27.33 -15.46 7.20
CA GLY A 550 -27.95 -14.22 6.75
C GLY A 550 -28.55 -14.31 5.34
N PRO A 551 -29.17 -13.20 4.88
CA PRO A 551 -29.73 -13.10 3.53
C PRO A 551 -28.72 -13.43 2.43
N GLY A 552 -29.19 -14.08 1.36
CA GLY A 552 -28.35 -14.46 0.23
C GLY A 552 -27.38 -15.62 0.50
N GLY A 553 -27.54 -16.32 1.64
CA GLY A 553 -26.72 -17.48 2.00
C GLY A 553 -25.36 -17.13 2.62
N VAL A 554 -25.12 -15.85 2.94
CA VAL A 554 -23.91 -15.37 3.61
C VAL A 554 -23.91 -15.86 5.06
N MET A 555 -22.81 -16.46 5.49
CA MET A 555 -22.68 -16.92 6.88
C MET A 555 -22.06 -15.81 7.74
N TRP A 556 -22.64 -15.58 8.91
CA TRP A 556 -22.18 -14.60 9.88
C TRP A 556 -21.64 -15.33 11.11
N ALA A 557 -20.64 -14.72 11.76
CA ALA A 557 -20.11 -15.17 13.02
C ALA A 557 -20.01 -13.98 14.00
N GLY A 558 -20.69 -14.10 15.14
CA GLY A 558 -20.51 -13.21 16.28
C GLY A 558 -19.25 -13.62 17.06
N THR A 559 -18.34 -12.68 17.27
CA THR A 559 -17.06 -12.95 17.97
C THR A 559 -16.82 -11.95 19.09
N ARG A 560 -15.80 -12.21 19.91
CA ARG A 560 -15.34 -11.27 20.94
C ARG A 560 -14.80 -9.93 20.39
N HIS A 561 -14.48 -9.88 19.09
CA HIS A 561 -13.83 -8.75 18.42
C HIS A 561 -14.63 -8.29 17.18
N GLY A 562 -15.95 -8.25 17.33
CA GLY A 562 -16.90 -7.80 16.31
C GLY A 562 -17.70 -8.93 15.67
N VAL A 563 -18.54 -8.55 14.72
CA VAL A 563 -19.30 -9.49 13.90
C VAL A 563 -18.67 -9.57 12.51
N THR A 564 -18.43 -10.79 12.03
CA THR A 564 -17.78 -11.03 10.73
C THR A 564 -18.70 -11.84 9.82
N ARG A 565 -18.59 -11.64 8.51
CA ARG A 565 -19.38 -12.33 7.50
C ARG A 565 -18.49 -12.99 6.46
N TYR A 566 -18.90 -14.15 5.98
CA TYR A 566 -18.23 -14.95 4.97
C TYR A 566 -19.13 -15.12 3.75
N ASP A 567 -18.69 -14.58 2.62
CA ASP A 567 -19.42 -14.61 1.34
C ASP A 567 -19.12 -15.86 0.49
N GLY A 568 -18.39 -16.83 1.05
CA GLY A 568 -17.90 -18.01 0.33
C GLY A 568 -16.47 -17.85 -0.20
N ARG A 569 -15.87 -16.66 -0.13
CA ARG A 569 -14.50 -16.38 -0.58
C ARG A 569 -13.67 -15.66 0.48
N SER A 570 -14.22 -14.62 1.10
CA SER A 570 -13.51 -13.73 2.02
C SER A 570 -14.35 -13.38 3.24
N TRP A 571 -13.65 -13.03 4.32
CA TRP A 571 -14.25 -12.45 5.52
C TRP A 571 -14.25 -10.93 5.44
N SER A 572 -15.27 -10.30 6.02
CA SER A 572 -15.27 -8.86 6.28
C SER A 572 -15.85 -8.57 7.67
N LEU A 573 -15.30 -7.57 8.35
CA LEU A 573 -15.55 -7.28 9.76
C LEU A 573 -16.39 -6.03 9.98
N ARG A 574 -17.24 -6.06 11.01
CA ARG A 574 -17.91 -4.90 11.60
C ARG A 574 -17.62 -4.89 13.09
N HIS A 575 -16.85 -3.90 13.53
CA HIS A 575 -16.43 -3.70 14.92
C HIS A 575 -16.27 -2.21 15.22
N SER A 576 -15.97 -1.86 16.48
CA SER A 576 -15.98 -0.52 17.05
C SER A 576 -17.37 0.10 17.18
N ARG A 577 -17.41 1.26 17.84
CA ARG A 577 -18.65 2.03 18.07
C ARG A 577 -19.36 2.47 16.78
N ARG A 578 -18.64 2.50 15.66
CA ARG A 578 -19.14 2.75 14.30
C ARG A 578 -20.18 1.74 13.85
N TRP A 579 -20.04 0.49 14.27
CA TRP A 579 -20.89 -0.60 13.79
C TRP A 579 -21.63 -1.32 14.91
N LEU A 580 -21.11 -1.29 16.14
CA LEU A 580 -21.64 -2.03 17.28
C LEU A 580 -21.66 -1.17 18.54
N LEU A 581 -22.60 -1.43 19.45
CA LEU A 581 -22.59 -0.81 20.79
C LEU A 581 -21.39 -1.31 21.61
N ASP A 582 -20.99 -2.57 21.43
CA ASP A 582 -19.81 -3.20 22.02
C ASP A 582 -19.27 -4.28 21.07
N ASP A 583 -17.96 -4.50 21.04
CA ASP A 583 -17.31 -5.46 20.12
C ASP A 583 -17.58 -6.92 20.48
N ASP A 584 -18.05 -7.21 21.70
CA ASP A 584 -18.46 -8.56 22.11
C ASP A 584 -19.81 -8.92 21.48
N ALA A 585 -19.78 -9.40 20.23
CA ALA A 585 -20.95 -9.80 19.45
C ALA A 585 -21.37 -11.23 19.84
N ARG A 586 -22.51 -11.35 20.52
CA ARG A 586 -22.93 -12.57 21.24
C ARG A 586 -23.96 -13.41 20.51
N ALA A 587 -24.82 -12.79 19.72
CA ALA A 587 -25.84 -13.44 18.90
C ALA A 587 -26.21 -12.55 17.73
N VAL A 588 -26.59 -13.13 16.60
CA VAL A 588 -26.98 -12.45 15.37
C VAL A 588 -28.31 -13.02 14.88
N ALA A 589 -29.29 -12.15 14.66
CA ALA A 589 -30.55 -12.49 14.03
C ALA A 589 -30.81 -11.58 12.83
N PHE A 590 -31.69 -12.01 11.92
CA PHE A 590 -32.06 -11.21 10.75
C PHE A 590 -33.58 -11.02 10.69
N ASP A 591 -34.01 -9.83 10.28
CA ASP A 591 -35.39 -9.59 9.90
C ASP A 591 -35.64 -9.89 8.41
N ALA A 592 -36.89 -9.77 7.99
CA ALA A 592 -37.31 -10.02 6.62
C ALA A 592 -36.73 -9.02 5.60
N ASP A 593 -36.31 -7.83 6.04
CA ASP A 593 -35.68 -6.81 5.20
C ASP A 593 -34.18 -7.08 5.03
N GLY A 594 -33.62 -8.00 5.83
CA GLY A 594 -32.22 -8.38 5.83
C GLY A 594 -31.34 -7.53 6.74
N THR A 595 -31.94 -6.78 7.67
CA THR A 595 -31.21 -6.10 8.75
C THR A 595 -30.60 -7.14 9.67
N ALA A 596 -29.31 -6.98 9.99
CA ALA A 596 -28.66 -7.80 11.00
C ALA A 596 -28.87 -7.16 12.38
N TRP A 597 -29.44 -7.90 13.32
CA TRP A 597 -29.64 -7.52 14.72
C TRP A 597 -28.62 -8.27 15.57
N ILE A 598 -27.71 -7.54 16.22
CA ILE A 598 -26.57 -8.11 16.94
C ILE A 598 -26.70 -7.84 18.44
N ALA A 599 -26.75 -8.90 19.23
CA ALA A 599 -26.68 -8.81 20.68
C ALA A 599 -25.26 -8.53 21.17
N THR A 600 -25.11 -7.54 22.04
CA THR A 600 -23.83 -7.11 22.60
C THR A 600 -23.94 -6.83 24.10
N LYS A 601 -22.80 -6.70 24.79
CA LYS A 601 -22.76 -6.30 26.22
C LYS A 601 -23.47 -5.01 26.57
N LYS A 602 -23.72 -4.11 25.60
CA LYS A 602 -24.32 -2.80 25.83
C LYS A 602 -25.72 -2.64 25.21
N GLY A 603 -26.27 -3.71 24.63
CA GLY A 603 -27.59 -3.71 24.01
C GLY A 603 -27.58 -4.37 22.62
N ILE A 604 -28.55 -4.02 21.78
CA ILE A 604 -28.66 -4.52 20.41
C ILE A 604 -28.15 -3.48 19.42
N SER A 605 -27.34 -3.90 18.45
CA SER A 605 -26.97 -3.08 17.29
C SER A 605 -27.68 -3.59 16.04
N ALA A 606 -28.31 -2.71 15.29
CA ALA A 606 -28.86 -3.04 13.98
C ALA A 606 -27.90 -2.55 12.89
N ILE A 607 -27.56 -3.44 11.96
CA ILE A 607 -26.83 -3.10 10.73
C ILE A 607 -27.82 -3.22 9.58
N THR A 608 -28.30 -2.07 9.12
CA THR A 608 -29.26 -1.96 8.01
C THR A 608 -28.52 -1.85 6.69
N ARG A 609 -29.21 -2.20 5.60
CA ARG A 609 -28.67 -2.20 4.24
C ARG A 609 -29.55 -1.32 3.36
N GLU A 610 -28.95 -0.36 2.67
CA GLU A 610 -29.62 0.48 1.69
C GLU A 610 -28.93 0.37 0.33
N SER A 611 -29.72 0.34 -0.74
CA SER A 611 -29.18 0.49 -2.09
C SER A 611 -28.90 1.97 -2.33
N THR A 612 -27.66 2.30 -2.72
CA THR A 612 -27.23 3.66 -3.04
C THR A 612 -26.38 3.69 -4.31
N THR A 613 -26.08 4.87 -4.83
CA THR A 613 -25.10 5.10 -5.90
C THR A 613 -23.98 6.03 -5.42
N LEU A 614 -22.90 6.16 -6.18
CA LEU A 614 -21.83 7.12 -5.88
C LEU A 614 -22.38 8.55 -5.93
N ALA A 615 -23.27 8.88 -6.87
CA ALA A 615 -23.92 10.20 -6.89
C ALA A 615 -24.78 10.45 -5.63
N GLN A 616 -25.56 9.48 -5.17
CA GLN A 616 -26.37 9.63 -3.96
C GLN A 616 -25.48 9.78 -2.71
N LYS A 617 -24.39 9.02 -2.64
CA LYS A 617 -23.39 9.13 -1.56
C LYS A 617 -22.66 10.48 -1.59
N ALA A 618 -22.31 10.98 -2.78
CA ALA A 618 -21.75 12.32 -2.96
C ALA A 618 -22.70 13.40 -2.45
N ALA A 619 -24.01 13.29 -2.76
CA ALA A 619 -25.02 14.23 -2.27
C ALA A 619 -25.16 14.18 -0.74
N HIS A 620 -25.13 12.99 -0.14
CA HIS A 620 -25.14 12.84 1.32
C HIS A 620 -23.94 13.53 1.97
N PHE A 621 -22.73 13.23 1.51
CA PHE A 621 -21.50 13.82 2.04
C PHE A 621 -21.42 15.33 1.80
N HIS A 622 -21.87 15.82 0.65
CA HIS A 622 -21.95 17.26 0.40
C HIS A 622 -22.90 17.93 1.41
N GLY A 623 -24.08 17.33 1.66
CA GLY A 623 -25.00 17.83 2.69
C GLY A 623 -24.40 17.88 4.09
N VAL A 624 -23.64 16.84 4.49
CA VAL A 624 -22.90 16.84 5.77
C VAL A 624 -21.88 17.97 5.82
N CYS A 625 -21.09 18.15 4.75
CA CYS A 625 -20.12 19.23 4.62
C CYS A 625 -20.77 20.61 4.85
N MET A 626 -21.83 20.90 4.11
CA MET A 626 -22.52 22.19 4.16
C MET A 626 -23.17 22.46 5.52
N GLN A 627 -23.59 21.41 6.24
CA GLN A 627 -24.29 21.56 7.52
C GLN A 627 -23.36 21.78 8.71
N ARG A 628 -22.17 21.16 8.74
CA ARG A 628 -21.34 21.09 9.96
C ARG A 628 -19.86 21.41 9.78
N HIS A 629 -19.36 21.46 8.55
CA HIS A 629 -17.92 21.60 8.30
C HIS A 629 -17.52 22.97 7.72
N ILE A 630 -18.47 23.87 7.49
CA ILE A 630 -18.19 25.23 7.02
C ILE A 630 -18.38 26.21 8.18
N ARG A 631 -17.32 26.93 8.55
CA ARG A 631 -17.35 27.97 9.57
C ARG A 631 -17.02 29.33 8.96
N GLU A 632 -17.48 30.41 9.59
CA GLU A 632 -17.15 31.78 9.14
C GLU A 632 -15.62 31.98 9.14
N PRO A 633 -15.01 32.58 8.09
CA PRO A 633 -15.62 33.25 6.92
C PRO A 633 -15.73 32.39 5.65
N TRP A 634 -16.10 31.11 5.80
CA TRP A 634 -16.12 30.03 4.79
C TRP A 634 -14.86 29.14 4.78
N LEU A 635 -14.27 28.92 5.96
CA LEU A 635 -13.23 27.91 6.16
C LEU A 635 -13.86 26.54 6.38
N VAL A 636 -13.20 25.50 5.85
CA VAL A 636 -13.74 24.14 5.80
C VAL A 636 -12.84 23.18 6.55
N GLU A 637 -13.34 22.59 7.65
CA GLU A 637 -12.60 21.60 8.43
C GLU A 637 -13.52 20.73 9.32
N ARG A 638 -12.94 19.77 10.06
CA ARG A 638 -13.60 18.94 11.07
C ARG A 638 -14.34 19.81 12.10
N CYS A 639 -15.30 19.18 12.78
CA CYS A 639 -15.99 19.80 13.91
C CYS A 639 -15.86 18.95 15.16
N ARG A 640 -16.01 19.61 16.31
CA ARG A 640 -15.99 18.96 17.62
C ARG A 640 -17.40 18.55 18.02
N LEU A 641 -17.51 17.37 18.63
CA LEU A 641 -18.73 16.85 19.26
C LEU A 641 -18.53 16.86 20.79
N PRO A 642 -19.09 17.87 21.52
CA PRO A 642 -18.97 17.94 22.98
C PRO A 642 -19.52 16.69 23.68
N VAL A 643 -20.55 16.08 23.09
CA VAL A 643 -21.10 14.79 23.51
C VAL A 643 -20.71 13.75 22.46
N PRO A 644 -19.94 12.71 22.82
CA PRO A 644 -19.47 11.72 21.85
C PRO A 644 -20.60 11.11 21.01
N GLY A 645 -20.49 11.25 19.70
CA GLY A 645 -21.45 10.73 18.72
C GLY A 645 -22.74 11.54 18.51
N ASP A 646 -22.96 12.63 19.23
CA ASP A 646 -24.16 13.46 19.08
C ASP A 646 -23.95 14.57 18.05
N VAL A 647 -24.24 14.29 16.78
CA VAL A 647 -24.13 15.27 15.68
C VAL A 647 -25.14 16.41 15.75
N SER A 648 -26.14 16.35 16.65
CA SER A 648 -27.08 17.46 16.87
C SER A 648 -26.45 18.60 17.69
N ARG A 649 -25.35 18.31 18.38
CA ARG A 649 -24.57 19.25 19.18
C ARG A 649 -23.12 19.22 18.72
N TRP A 650 -22.73 20.23 17.98
CA TRP A 650 -21.36 20.36 17.48
C TRP A 650 -20.86 21.79 17.66
N GLU A 651 -19.55 21.94 17.70
CA GLU A 651 -18.84 23.22 17.79
C GLU A 651 -17.82 23.30 16.65
N PRO A 652 -17.71 24.43 15.94
CA PRO A 652 -16.62 24.64 15.00
C PRO A 652 -15.28 24.66 15.76
N GLU A 653 -14.22 24.24 15.08
CA GLU A 653 -12.86 24.19 15.61
C GLU A 653 -11.91 24.82 14.58
N ASP A 654 -10.84 25.46 15.04
CA ASP A 654 -9.74 25.89 14.17
C ASP A 654 -8.75 24.75 13.97
N ASP A 655 -8.13 24.70 12.80
CA ASP A 655 -7.04 23.78 12.52
C ASP A 655 -5.81 24.54 12.03
N ASP A 656 -4.64 23.95 12.29
CA ASP A 656 -3.37 24.44 11.81
C ASP A 656 -3.27 24.51 10.29
N ASN A 657 -4.20 23.87 9.57
CA ASN A 657 -4.18 23.80 8.12
C ASN A 657 -5.51 24.20 7.43
N ASP A 658 -6.31 25.07 8.06
CA ASP A 658 -7.59 25.53 7.53
C ASP A 658 -7.51 26.05 6.08
N GLY A 659 -6.43 26.75 5.71
CA GLY A 659 -6.23 27.25 4.36
C GLY A 659 -6.08 26.13 3.34
N SER A 660 -5.24 25.13 3.63
CA SER A 660 -5.04 23.98 2.75
C SER A 660 -6.32 23.15 2.59
N TYR A 661 -7.04 22.84 3.67
CA TYR A 661 -8.27 22.05 3.58
C TYR A 661 -9.41 22.80 2.87
N THR A 662 -9.50 24.11 3.10
CA THR A 662 -10.43 24.99 2.34
C THR A 662 -10.06 25.03 0.86
N ALA A 663 -8.77 25.00 0.53
CA ALA A 663 -8.34 24.91 -0.87
C ALA A 663 -8.72 23.57 -1.51
N GLN A 664 -8.59 22.45 -0.81
CA GLN A 664 -9.06 21.15 -1.30
C GLN A 664 -10.58 21.14 -1.54
N TYR A 665 -11.36 21.73 -0.63
CA TYR A 665 -12.80 21.95 -0.82
C TYR A 665 -13.08 22.83 -2.05
N MET A 666 -12.33 23.92 -2.22
CA MET A 666 -12.47 24.81 -3.37
C MET A 666 -12.21 24.06 -4.67
N VAL A 667 -11.14 23.25 -4.75
CA VAL A 667 -10.84 22.44 -5.94
C VAL A 667 -11.92 21.39 -6.18
N MET A 668 -12.47 20.79 -5.13
CA MET A 668 -13.62 19.88 -5.23
C MET A 668 -14.82 20.58 -5.88
N GLU A 669 -15.18 21.78 -5.44
CA GLU A 669 -16.27 22.57 -6.03
C GLU A 669 -15.94 23.05 -7.45
N CYS A 670 -14.67 23.35 -7.77
CA CYS A 670 -14.23 23.66 -9.13
C CYS A 670 -14.46 22.47 -10.08
N PHE A 671 -14.09 21.25 -9.66
CA PHE A 671 -14.37 20.04 -10.44
C PHE A 671 -15.86 19.74 -10.52
N ARG A 672 -16.62 19.94 -9.44
CA ARG A 672 -18.08 19.78 -9.45
C ARG A 672 -18.71 20.73 -10.46
N TYR A 673 -18.31 22.01 -10.46
CA TYR A 673 -18.78 22.99 -11.43
C TYR A 673 -18.42 22.58 -12.86
N ALA A 674 -17.15 22.26 -13.12
CA ALA A 674 -16.71 21.88 -14.47
C ALA A 674 -17.38 20.57 -14.97
N ALA A 675 -17.75 19.67 -14.06
CA ALA A 675 -18.43 18.42 -14.37
C ALA A 675 -19.94 18.56 -14.60
N THR A 676 -20.59 19.59 -14.04
CA THR A 676 -22.06 19.68 -13.98
C THR A 676 -22.65 20.97 -14.54
N GLY A 677 -21.88 22.06 -14.58
CA GLY A 677 -22.37 23.41 -14.84
C GLY A 677 -23.21 24.00 -13.70
N ASP A 678 -23.22 23.40 -12.51
CA ASP A 678 -24.06 23.82 -11.38
C ASP A 678 -23.64 25.21 -10.83
N PRO A 679 -24.50 26.24 -10.91
CA PRO A 679 -24.18 27.57 -10.40
C PRO A 679 -23.91 27.60 -8.88
N GLU A 680 -24.48 26.67 -8.10
CA GLU A 680 -24.18 26.57 -6.68
C GLU A 680 -22.72 26.14 -6.45
N ALA A 681 -22.20 25.22 -7.26
CA ALA A 681 -20.81 24.77 -7.18
C ALA A 681 -19.84 25.92 -7.45
N ARG A 682 -20.14 26.73 -8.48
CA ARG A 682 -19.40 27.95 -8.79
C ARG A 682 -19.39 28.92 -7.63
N GLU A 683 -20.55 29.16 -7.01
CA GLU A 683 -20.67 30.11 -5.90
C GLU A 683 -19.93 29.62 -4.64
N ASN A 684 -19.99 28.32 -4.35
CA ASN A 684 -19.24 27.72 -3.25
C ASN A 684 -17.73 27.83 -3.47
N ALA A 685 -17.24 27.55 -4.69
CA ALA A 685 -15.84 27.75 -5.04
C ALA A 685 -15.42 29.21 -4.89
N ARG A 686 -16.26 30.17 -5.30
CA ARG A 686 -16.02 31.61 -5.15
C ARG A 686 -15.91 32.01 -3.67
N LYS A 687 -16.81 31.54 -2.82
CA LYS A 687 -16.77 31.81 -1.37
C LYS A 687 -15.51 31.24 -0.71
N ALA A 688 -15.11 30.02 -1.08
CA ALA A 688 -13.87 29.42 -0.60
C ALA A 688 -12.62 30.21 -1.05
N PHE A 689 -12.60 30.67 -2.30
CA PHE A 689 -11.54 31.58 -2.79
C PHE A 689 -11.48 32.88 -1.99
N GLU A 690 -12.63 33.50 -1.71
CA GLU A 690 -12.69 34.72 -0.89
C GLU A 690 -12.22 34.48 0.55
N ALA A 691 -12.53 33.35 1.16
CA ALA A 691 -12.01 32.97 2.48
C ALA A 691 -10.48 32.80 2.47
N MET A 692 -9.94 32.13 1.45
CA MET A 692 -8.48 31.99 1.26
C MET A 692 -7.79 33.34 0.99
N ARG A 693 -8.44 34.24 0.25
CA ARG A 693 -7.97 35.62 0.05
C ARG A 693 -8.00 36.38 1.37
N PHE A 694 -9.04 36.18 2.17
CA PHE A 694 -9.19 36.82 3.47
C PHE A 694 -8.09 36.43 4.46
N LEU A 695 -7.65 35.17 4.47
CA LEU A 695 -6.49 34.72 5.28
C LEU A 695 -5.23 35.54 5.01
N GLN A 696 -5.04 36.05 3.79
CA GLN A 696 -3.94 36.99 3.49
C GLN A 696 -4.27 38.40 3.98
N THR A 697 -5.43 38.93 3.62
CA THR A 697 -5.76 40.35 3.87
C THR A 697 -5.96 40.67 5.34
N VAL A 698 -6.43 39.72 6.16
CA VAL A 698 -6.67 39.90 7.60
C VAL A 698 -5.38 40.24 8.36
N THR A 699 -4.23 39.83 7.83
CA THR A 699 -2.91 40.09 8.42
C THR A 699 -2.49 41.56 8.33
N GLY A 700 -3.08 42.33 7.40
CA GLY A 700 -2.67 43.71 7.10
C GLY A 700 -1.28 43.83 6.46
N THR A 701 -0.63 42.71 6.11
CA THR A 701 0.69 42.68 5.50
C THR A 701 0.62 42.77 3.97
N LYS A 702 1.79 42.94 3.32
CA LYS A 702 1.87 42.99 1.86
C LYS A 702 1.51 41.67 1.16
N GLY A 703 1.77 40.52 1.81
CA GLY A 703 1.56 39.21 1.20
C GLY A 703 1.71 38.00 2.13
N PHE A 704 1.89 38.19 3.45
CA PHE A 704 1.86 37.07 4.40
C PHE A 704 0.43 36.54 4.52
N VAL A 705 0.30 35.22 4.53
CA VAL A 705 -0.98 34.51 4.66
C VAL A 705 -1.07 33.95 6.07
N ALA A 706 -2.17 34.25 6.78
CA ALA A 706 -2.43 33.66 8.09
C ALA A 706 -2.67 32.15 7.97
N ARG A 707 -2.23 31.41 8.98
CA ARG A 707 -2.40 29.95 9.08
C ARG A 707 -3.87 29.57 9.25
N THR A 708 -4.60 30.36 10.03
CA THR A 708 -6.05 30.28 10.20
C THR A 708 -6.58 31.59 10.76
N VAL A 709 -7.90 31.75 10.80
CA VAL A 709 -8.60 32.88 11.42
C VAL A 709 -9.85 32.41 12.18
N VAL A 710 -10.13 33.04 13.32
CA VAL A 710 -11.33 32.81 14.16
C VAL A 710 -11.92 34.14 14.62
N PRO A 711 -13.23 34.20 14.93
CA PRO A 711 -13.83 35.39 15.55
C PRO A 711 -13.09 35.80 16.82
N ALA A 712 -12.93 37.11 17.06
CA ALA A 712 -12.21 37.61 18.24
C ALA A 712 -12.86 37.27 19.59
N SER A 713 -14.10 36.76 19.56
CA SER A 713 -14.83 36.26 20.73
C SER A 713 -14.44 34.84 21.14
N TRP A 714 -13.70 34.10 20.32
CA TRP A 714 -13.25 32.75 20.67
C TRP A 714 -12.26 32.79 21.83
N THR A 715 -12.39 31.82 22.74
CA THR A 715 -11.55 31.70 23.95
C THR A 715 -10.77 30.38 24.01
N ASN A 716 -11.09 29.44 23.12
CA ASN A 716 -10.42 28.16 23.00
C ASN A 716 -9.98 28.00 21.55
N MET A 717 -8.68 28.07 21.31
CA MET A 717 -8.07 27.92 20.00
C MET A 717 -6.92 26.91 20.08
N HIS A 718 -6.63 26.23 18.99
CA HIS A 718 -5.49 25.32 18.93
C HIS A 718 -4.17 26.08 18.96
N ASP A 719 -3.24 25.56 19.77
CA ASP A 719 -1.87 26.09 19.90
C ASP A 719 -1.86 27.62 20.16
N PRO A 720 -2.12 28.03 21.43
CA PRO A 720 -2.25 29.44 21.80
C PRO A 720 -0.92 30.22 21.77
N GLY A 721 0.21 29.57 21.48
CA GLY A 721 1.56 30.13 21.57
C GLY A 721 2.39 29.52 22.69
N GLU A 722 3.70 29.69 22.60
CA GLU A 722 4.67 29.01 23.47
C GLU A 722 5.48 30.03 24.28
N CYS A 723 5.74 29.73 25.56
CA CYS A 723 6.68 30.49 26.38
C CYS A 723 7.66 29.52 27.04
N LEU A 724 8.80 29.27 26.37
CA LEU A 724 9.80 28.32 26.83
C LEU A 724 10.76 28.97 27.83
N THR A 725 11.01 28.27 28.95
CA THR A 725 12.08 28.64 29.88
C THR A 725 13.46 28.56 29.19
N PRO A 726 14.50 29.24 29.71
CA PRO A 726 15.85 29.14 29.15
C PRO A 726 16.37 27.69 29.02
N GLN A 727 16.03 26.82 29.96
CA GLN A 727 16.42 25.41 29.96
C GLN A 727 15.68 24.60 28.89
N GLU A 728 14.38 24.81 28.72
CA GLU A 728 13.59 24.16 27.66
C GLU A 728 14.06 24.61 26.29
N ARG A 729 14.29 25.92 26.11
CA ARG A 729 14.80 26.51 24.87
C ARG A 729 16.17 25.91 24.48
N ALA A 730 17.06 25.72 25.45
CA ALA A 730 18.35 25.08 25.21
C ALA A 730 18.20 23.61 24.78
N ARG A 731 17.24 22.88 25.36
CA ARG A 731 16.95 21.49 24.99
C ARG A 731 16.36 21.38 23.59
N VAL A 732 15.30 22.14 23.31
CA VAL A 732 14.64 22.14 21.99
C VAL A 732 15.65 22.50 20.90
N ARG A 733 16.53 23.48 21.13
CA ARG A 733 17.57 23.85 20.16
C ARG A 733 18.61 22.75 19.90
N LEU A 734 18.83 21.84 20.85
CA LEU A 734 19.69 20.67 20.66
C LEU A 734 18.98 19.53 19.92
N GLU A 735 17.67 19.37 20.18
CA GLU A 735 16.85 18.30 19.60
C GLU A 735 16.39 18.64 18.17
N ASP A 736 15.96 19.88 17.94
CA ASP A 736 15.57 20.43 16.65
C ASP A 736 16.21 21.83 16.46
N PRO A 737 17.39 21.89 15.83
CA PRO A 737 18.07 23.15 15.53
C PRO A 737 17.28 24.11 14.63
N ARG A 738 16.23 23.62 13.94
CA ARG A 738 15.37 24.42 13.04
C ARG A 738 14.23 25.11 13.77
N TYR A 739 14.01 24.75 15.04
CA TYR A 739 12.88 25.22 15.81
C TYR A 739 12.84 26.75 15.95
N LYS A 740 11.68 27.33 15.62
CA LYS A 740 11.37 28.76 15.85
C LYS A 740 10.37 28.89 16.99
N GLU A 741 10.78 29.51 18.10
CA GLU A 741 9.86 29.88 19.19
C GLU A 741 8.93 31.01 18.73
N VAL A 742 7.62 30.83 18.95
CA VAL A 742 6.59 31.82 18.58
C VAL A 742 5.85 32.22 19.85
N GLY A 743 6.27 33.34 20.44
CA GLY A 743 5.72 33.83 21.71
C GLY A 743 4.22 34.15 21.63
N GLN A 744 3.85 35.12 20.81
CA GLN A 744 2.44 35.46 20.56
C GLN A 744 2.01 34.93 19.19
N ARG A 745 1.21 33.86 19.19
CA ARG A 745 0.82 33.14 17.98
C ARG A 745 -0.49 33.64 17.35
N TRP A 746 -1.42 34.11 18.17
CA TRP A 746 -2.69 34.70 17.74
C TRP A 746 -2.64 36.22 17.83
N LEU A 747 -2.99 36.89 16.73
CA LEU A 747 -2.93 38.33 16.58
C LEU A 747 -4.31 38.90 16.20
N PRO A 748 -4.72 40.05 16.75
CA PRO A 748 -5.96 40.69 16.34
C PRO A 748 -5.82 41.26 14.92
N SER A 749 -6.91 41.20 14.15
CA SER A 749 -7.06 41.97 12.91
C SER A 749 -7.13 43.48 13.20
N ALA A 750 -6.86 44.31 12.18
CA ALA A 750 -6.86 45.77 12.33
C ALA A 750 -8.23 46.35 12.76
N ASP A 751 -9.32 45.68 12.42
CA ASP A 751 -10.69 46.04 12.82
C ASP A 751 -11.12 45.43 14.17
N GLY A 752 -10.28 44.58 14.78
CA GLY A 752 -10.54 43.89 16.04
C GLY A 752 -11.64 42.81 15.98
N GLN A 753 -12.15 42.46 14.79
CA GLN A 753 -13.22 41.47 14.64
C GLN A 753 -12.70 40.02 14.64
N TRP A 754 -11.44 39.82 14.30
CA TRP A 754 -10.83 38.52 14.08
C TRP A 754 -9.54 38.34 14.88
N LEU A 755 -9.25 37.10 15.25
CA LEU A 755 -7.92 36.64 15.62
C LEU A 755 -7.38 35.79 14.48
N TRP A 756 -6.18 36.10 14.00
CA TRP A 756 -5.50 35.32 12.98
C TRP A 756 -4.21 34.72 13.53
N LYS A 757 -3.91 33.50 13.08
CA LYS A 757 -2.76 32.71 13.53
C LYS A 757 -1.57 32.92 12.60
N ARG A 758 -0.40 33.23 13.15
CA ARG A 758 0.86 33.38 12.41
C ARG A 758 1.64 32.06 12.30
N ASP A 759 2.88 32.11 11.81
CA ASP A 759 3.76 30.94 11.63
C ASP A 759 3.21 29.88 10.66
N THR A 760 2.72 30.36 9.52
CA THR A 760 2.17 29.54 8.43
C THR A 760 3.24 28.62 7.83
N SER A 761 2.88 27.36 7.60
CA SER A 761 3.77 26.33 7.07
C SER A 761 3.74 26.24 5.55
N SER A 762 4.63 25.42 4.98
CA SER A 762 4.76 25.29 3.52
C SER A 762 3.60 24.52 2.88
N ASP A 763 3.10 23.48 3.54
CA ASP A 763 1.91 22.70 3.18
C ASP A 763 0.64 23.58 3.05
N GLU A 764 0.47 24.58 3.93
CA GLU A 764 -0.57 25.61 3.79
C GLU A 764 -0.42 26.36 2.46
N MET A 765 0.79 26.84 2.17
CA MET A 765 1.05 27.55 0.93
C MET A 765 0.85 26.66 -0.31
N THR A 766 1.19 25.37 -0.22
CA THR A 766 0.94 24.40 -1.29
C THR A 766 -0.55 24.27 -1.57
N GLY A 767 -1.37 24.10 -0.53
CA GLY A 767 -2.83 24.08 -0.67
C GLY A 767 -3.36 25.35 -1.32
N HIS A 768 -2.87 26.52 -0.90
CA HIS A 768 -3.26 27.81 -1.47
C HIS A 768 -2.98 27.90 -2.98
N PHE A 769 -1.76 27.58 -3.43
CA PHE A 769 -1.40 27.64 -4.85
C PHE A 769 -2.11 26.56 -5.68
N TYR A 770 -2.32 25.36 -5.12
CA TYR A 770 -3.16 24.33 -5.73
C TYR A 770 -4.58 24.84 -5.96
N GLY A 771 -5.19 25.44 -4.95
CA GLY A 771 -6.49 26.06 -5.04
C GLY A 771 -6.56 27.17 -6.10
N TYR A 772 -5.61 28.11 -6.08
CA TYR A 772 -5.59 29.25 -7.02
C TYR A 772 -5.53 28.80 -8.47
N ALA A 773 -4.72 27.79 -8.77
CA ALA A 773 -4.58 27.23 -10.12
C ALA A 773 -5.93 26.74 -10.68
N PHE A 774 -6.60 25.83 -9.94
CA PHE A 774 -7.85 25.23 -10.40
C PHE A 774 -9.02 26.23 -10.40
N TYR A 775 -9.10 27.12 -9.41
CA TYR A 775 -10.12 28.17 -9.40
C TYR A 775 -9.98 29.10 -10.61
N TYR A 776 -8.75 29.50 -10.94
CA TYR A 776 -8.48 30.36 -12.09
C TYR A 776 -8.87 29.71 -13.43
N ASP A 777 -8.48 28.45 -13.61
CA ASP A 777 -8.71 27.71 -14.85
C ASP A 777 -10.19 27.39 -15.05
N LEU A 778 -10.82 26.80 -14.04
CA LEU A 778 -12.14 26.17 -14.16
C LEU A 778 -13.30 27.11 -13.84
N VAL A 779 -13.10 28.14 -12.99
CA VAL A 779 -14.21 28.93 -12.44
C VAL A 779 -14.10 30.42 -12.78
N ALA A 780 -12.97 31.06 -12.47
CA ALA A 780 -12.85 32.52 -12.49
C ALA A 780 -13.07 33.13 -13.88
N GLU A 781 -13.88 34.18 -13.96
CA GLU A 781 -14.19 34.91 -15.21
C GLU A 781 -14.12 36.42 -15.04
N GLY A 782 -13.85 37.14 -16.13
CA GLY A 782 -13.85 38.60 -16.14
C GLY A 782 -13.01 39.21 -15.01
N ALA A 783 -13.63 40.09 -14.22
CA ALA A 783 -12.99 40.79 -13.10
C ALA A 783 -12.49 39.85 -11.99
N GLU A 784 -13.07 38.66 -11.82
CA GLU A 784 -12.58 37.69 -10.83
C GLU A 784 -11.16 37.22 -11.17
N ARG A 785 -10.82 37.08 -12.47
CA ARG A 785 -9.46 36.72 -12.88
C ARG A 785 -8.46 37.79 -12.49
N ASP A 786 -8.84 39.07 -12.55
CA ASP A 786 -7.96 40.18 -12.14
C ASP A 786 -7.74 40.16 -10.62
N ILE A 787 -8.78 39.86 -9.84
CA ILE A 787 -8.66 39.68 -8.39
C ILE A 787 -7.71 38.52 -8.04
N VAL A 788 -7.82 37.38 -8.73
CA VAL A 788 -6.92 36.23 -8.54
C VAL A 788 -5.49 36.61 -8.91
N ARG A 789 -5.26 37.28 -10.05
CA ARG A 789 -3.92 37.74 -10.46
C ARG A 789 -3.26 38.63 -9.43
N ASP A 790 -3.99 39.64 -8.96
CA ASP A 790 -3.46 40.57 -7.97
C ASP A 790 -3.18 39.89 -6.64
N HIS A 791 -4.02 38.92 -6.26
CA HIS A 791 -3.83 38.14 -5.04
C HIS A 791 -2.61 37.22 -5.11
N VAL A 792 -2.49 36.43 -6.18
CA VAL A 792 -1.33 35.54 -6.40
C VAL A 792 -0.04 36.36 -6.49
N ARG A 793 -0.07 37.53 -7.15
CA ARG A 793 1.09 38.44 -7.22
C ARG A 793 1.56 38.86 -5.83
N ARG A 794 0.63 39.32 -4.96
CA ARG A 794 0.96 39.75 -3.58
C ARG A 794 1.68 38.65 -2.79
N VAL A 795 1.17 37.43 -2.85
CA VAL A 795 1.72 36.29 -2.11
C VAL A 795 3.05 35.84 -2.70
N MET A 796 3.14 35.66 -4.02
CA MET A 796 4.36 35.17 -4.67
C MET A 796 5.50 36.19 -4.58
N ASP A 797 5.21 37.48 -4.76
CA ASP A 797 6.23 38.53 -4.62
C ASP A 797 6.74 38.63 -3.18
N HIS A 798 5.88 38.42 -2.17
CA HIS A 798 6.33 38.35 -0.76
C HIS A 798 7.32 37.21 -0.51
N ILE A 799 7.10 36.03 -1.12
CA ILE A 799 8.04 34.89 -1.01
C ILE A 799 9.36 35.20 -1.74
N ILE A 800 9.30 35.76 -2.95
CA ILE A 800 10.51 36.11 -3.74
C ILE A 800 11.31 37.19 -3.02
N ASP A 801 10.67 38.28 -2.60
CA ASP A 801 11.30 39.42 -1.94
C ASP A 801 11.88 39.02 -0.57
N GLY A 802 11.28 38.02 0.08
CA GLY A 802 11.79 37.41 1.31
C GLY A 802 13.02 36.52 1.11
N GLY A 803 13.44 36.25 -0.13
CA GLY A 803 14.54 35.33 -0.44
C GLY A 803 14.11 33.86 -0.38
N TYR A 804 12.92 33.55 -0.89
CA TYR A 804 12.37 32.18 -0.94
C TYR A 804 12.10 31.58 0.44
N VAL A 805 11.71 32.43 1.37
CA VAL A 805 11.15 32.02 2.66
C VAL A 805 9.87 32.81 2.89
N LEU A 806 8.94 32.23 3.63
CA LEU A 806 7.76 32.95 4.07
C LEU A 806 8.14 33.82 5.27
N ILE A 807 8.36 35.11 5.03
CA ILE A 807 8.67 36.07 6.10
C ILE A 807 7.40 36.36 6.91
N ASP A 808 7.48 36.12 8.21
CA ASP A 808 6.44 36.35 9.20
C ASP A 808 6.50 37.81 9.70
N VAL A 809 5.52 38.23 10.52
CA VAL A 809 5.39 39.61 10.99
C VAL A 809 6.45 40.08 11.97
N ASP A 810 7.30 39.17 12.48
CA ASP A 810 8.51 39.51 13.23
C ASP A 810 9.74 39.78 12.34
N GLY A 811 9.59 39.69 11.01
CA GLY A 811 10.68 39.85 10.05
C GLY A 811 11.57 38.62 9.89
N MET A 812 11.27 37.51 10.58
CA MET A 812 11.96 36.23 10.44
C MET A 812 11.13 35.28 9.59
N HIS A 813 11.75 34.29 8.95
CA HIS A 813 10.99 33.25 8.25
C HIS A 813 10.08 32.45 9.20
N THR A 814 8.98 31.88 8.71
CA THR A 814 8.19 30.90 9.47
C THR A 814 8.97 29.60 9.67
N ARG A 815 8.51 28.76 10.61
CA ARG A 815 9.20 27.51 10.95
C ARG A 815 9.38 26.59 9.74
N TRP A 816 8.36 26.48 8.88
CA TRP A 816 8.33 25.51 7.79
C TRP A 816 8.27 26.13 6.38
N GLY A 817 7.93 27.41 6.24
CA GLY A 817 7.87 28.10 4.95
C GLY A 817 9.26 28.45 4.42
N VAL A 818 10.05 27.44 4.05
CA VAL A 818 11.45 27.59 3.64
C VAL A 818 11.70 26.88 2.31
N TRP A 819 12.06 27.68 1.30
CA TRP A 819 12.35 27.23 -0.07
C TRP A 819 13.66 27.82 -0.61
N ALA A 820 14.48 28.41 0.26
CA ALA A 820 15.70 29.11 -0.11
C ALA A 820 16.81 28.14 -0.54
N PRO A 821 17.46 28.35 -1.70
CA PRO A 821 18.53 27.48 -2.20
C PRO A 821 19.65 27.21 -1.20
N GLU A 822 20.14 28.25 -0.54
CA GLU A 822 21.22 28.18 0.45
C GLU A 822 20.82 27.40 1.71
N ARG A 823 19.53 27.24 1.98
CA ARG A 823 19.05 26.39 3.09
C ARG A 823 18.84 24.97 2.62
N LEU A 824 18.09 24.79 1.53
CA LEU A 824 17.77 23.45 1.05
C LEU A 824 19.01 22.69 0.59
N ASN A 825 20.00 23.36 -0.02
CA ASN A 825 21.19 22.69 -0.57
C ASN A 825 22.41 22.70 0.36
N ASP A 826 22.59 23.76 1.18
CA ASP A 826 23.81 23.93 1.98
C ASP A 826 23.61 23.64 3.48
N ASP A 827 22.36 23.63 3.98
CA ASP A 827 22.06 23.28 5.37
C ASP A 827 21.56 21.82 5.48
N PRO A 828 22.35 20.91 6.08
CA PRO A 828 21.98 19.50 6.19
C PRO A 828 20.72 19.26 7.05
N ASN A 829 20.27 20.23 7.85
CA ASN A 829 19.03 20.10 8.61
C ASN A 829 17.78 20.10 7.72
N TRP A 830 17.87 20.56 6.47
CA TRP A 830 16.79 20.55 5.49
C TRP A 830 16.87 19.37 4.51
N ALA A 831 17.77 18.41 4.74
CA ALA A 831 18.02 17.33 3.79
C ALA A 831 16.80 16.44 3.53
N ALA A 832 15.89 16.28 4.50
CA ALA A 832 14.67 15.49 4.35
C ALA A 832 13.65 16.22 3.46
N GLU A 833 13.43 17.52 3.68
CA GLU A 833 12.42 18.31 2.98
C GLU A 833 12.93 18.94 1.68
N ARG A 834 14.26 18.97 1.44
CA ARG A 834 14.90 19.56 0.25
C ARG A 834 14.21 19.20 -1.06
N GLY A 835 13.94 17.91 -1.28
CA GLY A 835 13.32 17.43 -2.51
C GLY A 835 11.89 17.97 -2.68
N ILE A 836 11.09 17.82 -1.63
CA ILE A 836 9.68 18.23 -1.59
C ILE A 836 9.54 19.74 -1.71
N ASN A 837 10.24 20.51 -0.87
CA ASN A 837 10.19 21.97 -0.89
C ASN A 837 10.68 22.53 -2.24
N SER A 838 11.60 21.85 -2.92
CA SER A 838 11.97 22.23 -4.29
C SER A 838 10.80 22.04 -5.28
N VAL A 839 10.02 20.97 -5.15
CA VAL A 839 8.80 20.76 -5.98
C VAL A 839 7.75 21.84 -5.68
N GLU A 840 7.52 22.16 -4.40
CA GLU A 840 6.56 23.18 -3.97
C GLU A 840 6.83 24.54 -4.63
N ILE A 841 8.02 25.11 -4.43
CA ILE A 841 8.30 26.47 -4.89
C ILE A 841 8.33 26.58 -6.41
N LEU A 842 8.75 25.53 -7.11
CA LEU A 842 8.68 25.47 -8.57
C LEU A 842 7.21 25.41 -9.04
N SER A 843 6.35 24.68 -8.31
CA SER A 843 4.91 24.66 -8.55
C SER A 843 4.26 26.04 -8.35
N TYR A 844 4.67 26.77 -7.32
CA TYR A 844 4.16 28.12 -7.04
C TYR A 844 4.54 29.10 -8.14
N LEU A 845 5.82 29.10 -8.55
CA LEU A 845 6.33 29.96 -9.61
C LEU A 845 5.66 29.66 -10.95
N LYS A 846 5.44 28.37 -11.28
CA LYS A 846 4.70 28.01 -12.50
C LYS A 846 3.25 28.43 -12.44
N THR A 847 2.59 28.25 -11.30
CA THR A 847 1.21 28.73 -11.09
C THR A 847 1.13 30.26 -11.22
N ALA A 848 2.06 31.00 -10.60
CA ALA A 848 2.12 32.44 -10.69
C ALA A 848 2.37 32.93 -12.13
N HIS A 849 3.30 32.29 -12.85
CA HIS A 849 3.56 32.58 -14.25
C HIS A 849 2.31 32.37 -15.11
N HIS A 850 1.62 31.23 -14.93
CA HIS A 850 0.39 30.89 -15.66
C HIS A 850 -0.74 31.89 -15.41
N ILE A 851 -0.99 32.25 -14.15
CA ILE A 851 -2.09 33.15 -13.76
C ILE A 851 -1.80 34.60 -14.16
N ILE A 852 -0.59 35.09 -13.87
CA ILE A 852 -0.21 36.50 -13.98
C ILE A 852 0.31 36.85 -15.38
N GLY A 853 1.06 35.94 -16.01
CA GLY A 853 1.71 36.17 -17.31
C GLY A 853 2.98 37.04 -17.27
N ASP A 854 3.58 37.23 -16.09
CA ASP A 854 4.84 37.99 -15.95
C ASP A 854 6.06 37.05 -16.03
N GLU A 855 6.93 37.29 -17.01
CA GLU A 855 8.18 36.56 -17.25
C GLU A 855 9.15 36.56 -16.06
N LYS A 856 8.98 37.44 -15.06
CA LYS A 856 9.72 37.37 -13.78
C LYS A 856 9.63 35.98 -13.17
N TYR A 857 8.45 35.39 -13.11
CA TYR A 857 8.23 34.11 -12.44
C TYR A 857 8.88 32.95 -13.21
N GLU A 858 8.83 32.95 -14.54
CA GLU A 858 9.53 31.97 -15.38
C GLU A 858 11.06 32.10 -15.25
N ARG A 859 11.60 33.34 -15.18
CA ARG A 859 13.04 33.56 -14.94
C ARG A 859 13.48 33.01 -13.59
N GLU A 860 12.76 33.31 -12.52
CA GLU A 860 13.06 32.78 -11.19
C GLU A 860 12.94 31.24 -11.13
N TYR A 861 11.90 30.68 -11.76
CA TYR A 861 11.70 29.24 -11.90
C TYR A 861 12.90 28.56 -12.59
N ARG A 862 13.37 29.11 -13.72
CA ARG A 862 14.55 28.60 -14.43
C ARG A 862 15.85 28.76 -13.63
N ARG A 863 16.01 29.88 -12.94
CA ARG A 863 17.17 30.13 -12.05
C ARG A 863 17.24 29.06 -10.96
N LEU A 864 16.14 28.78 -10.27
CA LEU A 864 16.09 27.74 -9.24
C LEU A 864 16.42 26.34 -9.81
N LEU A 865 15.85 26.00 -10.97
CA LEU A 865 16.11 24.72 -11.63
C LEU A 865 17.57 24.51 -12.01
N PHE A 866 18.16 25.47 -12.73
CA PHE A 866 19.43 25.28 -13.43
C PHE A 866 20.62 25.86 -12.67
N ASP A 867 20.46 26.98 -11.98
CA ASP A 867 21.55 27.66 -11.28
C ASP A 867 21.62 27.25 -9.81
N CYS A 868 20.49 26.84 -9.22
CA CYS A 868 20.39 26.43 -7.82
C CYS A 868 20.22 24.91 -7.63
N GLY A 869 20.34 24.11 -8.70
CA GLY A 869 20.35 22.64 -8.60
C GLY A 869 19.00 21.99 -8.33
N TYR A 870 17.87 22.71 -8.40
CA TYR A 870 16.57 22.13 -8.07
C TYR A 870 16.13 21.05 -9.07
N ALA A 871 16.67 21.03 -10.29
CA ALA A 871 16.45 19.94 -11.24
C ALA A 871 16.87 18.56 -10.67
N GLU A 872 17.91 18.51 -9.84
CA GLU A 872 18.31 17.28 -9.16
C GLU A 872 17.46 17.00 -7.91
N ASN A 873 17.12 18.05 -7.15
CA ASN A 873 16.25 17.91 -5.98
C ASN A 873 14.89 17.31 -6.35
N VAL A 874 14.25 17.81 -7.43
CA VAL A 874 12.94 17.30 -7.87
C VAL A 874 13.02 15.91 -8.48
N ARG A 875 14.16 15.49 -9.06
CA ARG A 875 14.35 14.12 -9.56
C ARG A 875 14.18 13.10 -8.43
N HIS A 876 14.49 13.51 -7.21
CA HIS A 876 14.38 12.69 -6.02
C HIS A 876 13.55 13.42 -4.94
N ALA A 877 12.34 13.85 -5.31
CA ALA A 877 11.43 14.57 -4.41
C ALA A 877 11.25 13.82 -3.07
N GLN A 878 11.03 12.49 -3.12
CA GLN A 878 10.98 11.59 -1.95
C GLN A 878 12.32 10.86 -1.73
N SER A 879 13.43 11.58 -1.58
CA SER A 879 14.79 11.00 -1.46
C SER A 879 15.14 10.44 -0.08
N TYR A 880 14.23 10.49 0.89
CA TYR A 880 14.57 10.27 2.28
C TYR A 880 14.55 8.81 2.74
N ALA A 881 15.31 8.53 3.81
CA ALA A 881 15.28 7.23 4.48
C ALA A 881 13.85 6.94 4.98
N PRO A 882 13.42 5.66 5.08
CA PRO A 882 12.08 5.33 5.57
C PRO A 882 11.70 6.07 6.87
N ALA A 883 12.67 6.32 7.76
CA ALA A 883 12.48 6.99 9.05
C ALA A 883 11.97 8.43 8.97
N TRP A 884 12.07 9.05 7.80
CA TRP A 884 11.62 10.43 7.57
C TRP A 884 10.32 10.50 6.77
N ARG A 885 9.72 9.35 6.41
CA ARG A 885 8.46 9.33 5.67
C ARG A 885 7.30 9.78 6.54
N THR A 886 6.50 10.71 6.02
CA THR A 886 5.20 11.12 6.54
C THR A 886 4.15 11.06 5.43
N HIS A 887 2.88 10.84 5.76
CA HIS A 887 1.81 10.85 4.75
C HIS A 887 1.37 12.27 4.37
N ILE A 888 1.76 13.28 5.15
CA ILE A 888 1.58 14.70 4.81
C ILE A 888 2.36 15.01 3.52
N ASP A 889 3.59 14.51 3.41
CA ASP A 889 4.43 14.67 2.21
C ASP A 889 3.79 14.07 0.95
N ASP A 890 3.09 12.95 1.12
CA ASP A 890 2.41 12.24 0.05
C ASP A 890 1.24 13.08 -0.52
N GLU A 891 0.43 13.70 0.35
CA GLU A 891 -0.66 14.62 -0.03
C GLU A 891 -0.12 15.95 -0.58
N LEU A 892 0.98 16.44 -0.03
CA LEU A 892 1.59 17.69 -0.47
C LEU A 892 2.12 17.60 -1.91
N LEU A 893 2.83 16.53 -2.25
CA LEU A 893 3.31 16.30 -3.62
C LEU A 893 2.15 16.12 -4.61
N MET A 894 1.07 15.47 -4.20
CA MET A 894 -0.16 15.36 -4.98
C MET A 894 -0.73 16.74 -5.38
N MET A 895 -0.70 17.71 -4.46
CA MET A 895 -1.14 19.09 -4.73
C MET A 895 -0.13 19.90 -5.56
N ALA A 896 1.17 19.62 -5.42
CA ALA A 896 2.22 20.38 -6.09
C ALA A 896 2.46 19.98 -7.56
N TYR A 897 2.42 18.68 -7.91
CA TYR A 897 2.68 18.20 -9.27
C TYR A 897 1.76 18.75 -10.37
N PRO A 898 0.45 18.97 -10.14
CA PRO A 898 -0.46 19.48 -11.16
C PRO A 898 0.06 20.72 -11.87
N ALA A 899 0.53 21.75 -11.16
CA ALA A 899 1.01 22.96 -11.81
C ALA A 899 2.23 22.72 -12.70
N LEU A 900 3.15 21.86 -12.27
CA LEU A 900 4.37 21.54 -13.01
C LEU A 900 4.06 20.77 -14.30
N LEU A 901 3.12 19.83 -14.27
CA LEU A 901 2.80 18.99 -15.42
C LEU A 901 1.72 19.58 -16.33
N LEU A 902 0.86 20.46 -15.81
CA LEU A 902 -0.10 21.20 -16.62
C LEU A 902 0.56 22.39 -17.32
N TYR A 903 1.37 23.19 -16.62
CA TYR A 903 1.82 24.48 -17.16
C TYR A 903 3.24 24.47 -17.74
N GLU A 904 4.04 23.42 -17.53
CA GLU A 904 5.33 23.28 -18.23
C GLU A 904 5.13 22.86 -19.69
N THR A 905 5.83 23.55 -20.59
CA THR A 905 5.81 23.31 -22.03
C THR A 905 7.13 22.76 -22.55
N ASP A 906 8.23 22.92 -21.81
CA ASP A 906 9.53 22.35 -22.17
C ASP A 906 9.50 20.81 -22.04
N PRO A 907 9.71 20.06 -23.14
CA PRO A 907 9.60 18.60 -23.12
C PRO A 907 10.63 17.92 -22.22
N VAL A 908 11.81 18.52 -22.00
CA VAL A 908 12.86 17.97 -21.13
C VAL A 908 12.45 18.11 -19.66
N LEU A 909 11.95 19.28 -19.27
CA LEU A 909 11.46 19.51 -17.91
C LEU A 909 10.18 18.70 -17.62
N ARG A 910 9.27 18.57 -18.59
CA ARG A 910 8.11 17.67 -18.47
C ARG A 910 8.53 16.22 -18.22
N ALA A 911 9.55 15.73 -18.92
CA ALA A 911 10.07 14.38 -18.71
C ALA A 911 10.67 14.21 -17.30
N LEU A 912 11.37 15.24 -16.79
CA LEU A 912 11.87 15.27 -15.41
C LEU A 912 10.73 15.17 -14.39
N TYR A 913 9.70 16.00 -14.53
CA TYR A 913 8.55 15.98 -13.62
C TYR A 913 7.74 14.70 -13.73
N ARG A 914 7.62 14.13 -14.94
CA ARG A 914 6.98 12.83 -15.13
C ARG A 914 7.71 11.72 -14.38
N ALA A 915 9.04 11.65 -14.50
CA ALA A 915 9.82 10.67 -13.76
C ALA A 915 9.70 10.83 -12.23
N SER A 916 9.62 12.08 -11.75
CA SER A 916 9.38 12.38 -10.34
C SER A 916 7.98 11.96 -9.86
N LEU A 917 6.94 12.27 -10.66
CA LEU A 917 5.56 11.81 -10.43
C LEU A 917 5.47 10.28 -10.40
N ASP A 918 6.14 9.58 -11.33
CA ASP A 918 6.14 8.10 -11.38
C ASP A 918 6.80 7.50 -10.13
N HIS A 919 7.87 8.13 -9.64
CA HIS A 919 8.52 7.73 -8.40
C HIS A 919 7.60 7.89 -7.18
N TRP A 920 6.94 9.05 -7.06
CA TRP A 920 5.95 9.34 -6.01
C TRP A 920 4.77 8.37 -6.08
N TYR A 921 4.16 8.18 -7.24
CA TYR A 921 2.99 7.31 -7.35
C TYR A 921 3.32 5.84 -7.04
N LYS A 922 4.53 5.39 -7.38
CA LYS A 922 5.00 4.04 -7.06
C LYS A 922 5.05 3.77 -5.55
N SER A 923 5.34 4.76 -4.72
CA SER A 923 5.37 4.58 -3.25
C SER A 923 3.96 4.48 -2.65
N LEU A 924 2.97 5.11 -3.28
CA LEU A 924 1.58 5.19 -2.83
C LEU A 924 0.64 4.14 -3.41
N ARG A 925 1.02 3.46 -4.50
CA ARG A 925 0.13 2.54 -5.23
C ARG A 925 -0.55 1.49 -4.35
N ALA A 926 0.14 1.02 -3.30
CA ALA A 926 -0.39 0.00 -2.38
C ALA A 926 -1.48 0.51 -1.41
N GLU A 927 -1.69 1.82 -1.33
CA GLU A 927 -2.63 2.45 -0.39
C GLU A 927 -4.06 2.56 -0.95
N GLU A 928 -4.25 2.20 -2.23
CA GLU A 928 -5.53 2.27 -2.93
C GLU A 928 -6.23 3.66 -2.80
N ASN A 929 -5.43 4.72 -2.71
CA ASN A 929 -5.90 6.10 -2.54
C ASN A 929 -6.49 6.63 -3.86
N PRO A 930 -7.82 6.82 -3.98
CA PRO A 930 -8.45 7.31 -5.21
C PRO A 930 -8.00 8.71 -5.60
N LEU A 931 -7.65 9.58 -4.64
CA LEU A 931 -7.19 10.93 -4.95
C LEU A 931 -5.80 10.89 -5.60
N ALA A 932 -4.89 10.06 -5.09
CA ALA A 932 -3.59 9.83 -5.72
C ALA A 932 -3.73 9.15 -7.10
N ASN A 933 -4.60 8.14 -7.21
CA ASN A 933 -4.86 7.43 -8.46
C ASN A 933 -5.42 8.35 -9.55
N PHE A 934 -6.42 9.18 -9.22
CA PHE A 934 -7.03 10.10 -10.19
C PHE A 934 -6.12 11.28 -10.50
N THR A 935 -5.36 11.79 -9.53
CA THR A 935 -4.35 12.84 -9.78
C THR A 935 -3.27 12.33 -10.72
N TYR A 936 -2.69 11.16 -10.43
CA TYR A 936 -1.74 10.52 -11.33
C TYR A 936 -2.37 10.31 -12.70
N GLY A 937 -3.59 9.78 -12.76
CA GLY A 937 -4.24 9.50 -14.02
C GLY A 937 -4.57 10.73 -14.87
N LEU A 938 -4.89 11.85 -14.22
CA LEU A 938 -5.14 13.13 -14.87
C LEU A 938 -3.84 13.67 -15.51
N LEU A 939 -2.71 13.55 -14.82
CA LEU A 939 -1.42 14.10 -15.25
C LEU A 939 -0.63 13.17 -16.18
N ALA A 940 -0.72 11.86 -15.94
CA ALA A 940 0.04 10.83 -16.66
C ALA A 940 -0.70 10.28 -17.88
N GLY A 941 -2.02 10.45 -17.95
CA GLY A 941 -2.88 9.92 -19.00
C GLY A 941 -3.31 8.46 -18.85
N GLU A 942 -3.08 7.85 -17.68
CA GLU A 942 -3.48 6.48 -17.35
C GLU A 942 -4.60 6.49 -16.30
N HIS A 943 -5.23 5.37 -15.98
CA HIS A 943 -6.12 5.28 -14.82
C HIS A 943 -5.60 4.12 -13.97
N PRO A 944 -4.68 4.39 -13.04
CA PRO A 944 -4.08 3.32 -12.29
C PRO A 944 -5.08 2.85 -11.21
N GLU A 945 -5.15 1.53 -11.01
CA GLU A 945 -5.98 0.88 -9.96
C GLU A 945 -7.49 1.28 -9.95
N PRO A 946 -8.23 1.14 -11.07
CA PRO A 946 -9.67 1.44 -11.12
C PRO A 946 -10.48 0.63 -10.10
N ALA A 947 -10.07 -0.62 -9.84
CA ALA A 947 -10.76 -1.51 -8.91
C ALA A 947 -10.58 -1.08 -7.44
N GLY A 948 -9.36 -0.69 -7.03
CA GLY A 948 -9.09 -0.18 -5.69
C GLY A 948 -9.84 1.13 -5.43
N SER A 949 -9.80 2.06 -6.39
CA SER A 949 -10.55 3.32 -6.31
C SER A 949 -12.06 3.10 -6.19
N ALA A 950 -12.64 2.18 -6.98
CA ALA A 950 -14.05 1.82 -6.89
C ALA A 950 -14.41 1.16 -5.54
N THR A 951 -13.53 0.31 -5.02
CA THR A 951 -13.70 -0.36 -3.72
C THR A 951 -13.74 0.67 -2.60
N PHE A 952 -12.78 1.60 -2.57
CA PHE A 952 -12.77 2.67 -1.59
C PHE A 952 -14.05 3.51 -1.63
N LEU A 953 -14.40 4.02 -2.81
CA LEU A 953 -15.55 4.92 -2.95
C LEU A 953 -16.87 4.27 -2.51
N ARG A 954 -17.02 2.96 -2.74
CA ARG A 954 -18.19 2.16 -2.34
C ARG A 954 -18.17 1.78 -0.86
N ASP A 955 -17.06 1.29 -0.33
CA ASP A 955 -16.99 0.74 1.04
C ASP A 955 -16.86 1.81 2.15
N ALA A 956 -16.37 3.02 1.82
CA ALA A 956 -16.23 4.12 2.80
C ALA A 956 -17.53 4.34 3.59
N PRO A 957 -17.54 4.28 4.94
CA PRO A 957 -18.79 4.42 5.69
C PRO A 957 -19.43 5.81 5.53
N LEU A 958 -20.75 5.90 5.65
CA LEU A 958 -21.46 7.20 5.70
C LEU A 958 -21.23 7.94 7.01
N ASP A 959 -20.97 7.20 8.10
CA ASP A 959 -20.65 7.77 9.41
C ASP A 959 -19.24 8.39 9.39
N LEU A 960 -19.14 9.71 9.54
CA LEU A 960 -17.87 10.45 9.56
C LEU A 960 -17.36 10.73 10.97
N ILE A 961 -18.04 10.21 11.99
CA ILE A 961 -17.64 10.37 13.40
C ILE A 961 -16.36 9.56 13.62
N CYS A 962 -15.40 10.17 14.30
CA CYS A 962 -14.10 9.57 14.61
C CYS A 962 -14.17 8.63 15.81
N TRP A 963 -14.92 7.54 15.66
CA TRP A 963 -14.92 6.42 16.61
C TRP A 963 -13.55 5.76 16.71
N THR A 964 -13.17 5.35 17.92
CA THR A 964 -11.94 4.58 18.11
C THR A 964 -12.07 3.19 17.49
N VAL A 965 -11.23 2.90 16.50
CA VAL A 965 -11.12 1.60 15.81
C VAL A 965 -9.77 0.98 16.18
N ASP A 966 -9.78 -0.09 16.97
CA ASP A 966 -8.57 -0.79 17.44
C ASP A 966 -8.43 -2.16 16.77
N ASN A 967 -7.59 -2.22 15.73
CA ASN A 967 -7.26 -3.46 15.02
C ASN A 967 -6.12 -4.24 15.70
N THR A 968 -5.50 -3.75 16.78
CA THR A 968 -4.43 -4.47 17.47
C THR A 968 -4.92 -5.67 18.29
N ARG A 969 -6.23 -5.72 18.54
CA ARG A 969 -6.90 -6.81 19.27
C ARG A 969 -7.27 -7.99 18.38
N ARG A 970 -7.18 -7.83 17.07
CA ARG A 970 -7.53 -8.84 16.07
C ARG A 970 -6.46 -9.92 15.99
N GLU A 971 -6.91 -11.17 15.89
CA GLU A 971 -6.03 -12.33 15.77
C GLU A 971 -5.75 -12.71 14.30
N ASP A 972 -6.52 -12.16 13.35
CA ASP A 972 -6.38 -12.42 11.90
C ASP A 972 -5.34 -11.53 11.20
N ILE A 973 -4.83 -10.50 11.88
CA ILE A 973 -3.89 -9.53 11.31
C ILE A 973 -2.61 -9.49 12.14
N GLN A 974 -1.47 -9.43 11.47
CA GLN A 974 -0.20 -9.15 12.12
C GLN A 974 0.01 -7.64 12.25
N ILE A 975 0.46 -7.20 13.42
CA ILE A 975 0.87 -5.83 13.68
C ILE A 975 2.35 -5.69 13.39
N VAL A 976 2.69 -4.79 12.46
CA VAL A 976 4.05 -4.51 12.02
C VAL A 976 4.52 -3.15 12.51
N ARG A 977 5.84 -2.97 12.50
CA ARG A 977 6.50 -1.70 12.75
C ARG A 977 7.54 -1.49 11.66
N GLU A 978 7.36 -0.44 10.90
CA GLU A 978 8.39 0.06 10.00
C GLU A 978 9.13 1.20 10.68
N PRO A 979 10.39 1.47 10.29
CA PRO A 979 11.06 2.69 10.70
C PRO A 979 10.42 3.85 9.94
N ILE A 980 9.16 4.17 10.18
CA ILE A 980 8.52 5.44 9.86
C ILE A 980 8.20 6.11 11.20
N TRP A 981 8.05 7.43 11.24
CA TRP A 981 7.89 8.17 12.50
C TRP A 981 6.61 7.80 13.29
N GLU A 982 5.71 7.04 12.67
CA GLU A 982 4.36 6.76 13.14
C GLU A 982 4.14 5.41 13.88
N HIS A 983 2.91 5.23 14.37
CA HIS A 983 2.45 4.18 15.28
C HIS A 983 2.49 2.73 14.73
N ARG A 984 2.00 1.78 15.54
CA ARG A 984 1.77 0.37 15.15
C ARG A 984 0.92 0.31 13.87
N GLN A 985 1.36 -0.47 12.89
CA GLN A 985 0.69 -0.63 11.61
C GLN A 985 0.13 -2.04 11.42
N THR A 986 -0.82 -2.18 10.52
CA THR A 986 -1.35 -3.46 10.05
C THR A 986 -0.46 -4.01 8.93
N SER A 987 -0.32 -5.33 8.87
CA SER A 987 0.48 -6.04 7.84
C SER A 987 -0.11 -5.98 6.43
N ARG A 988 -1.36 -5.52 6.28
CA ARG A 988 -2.08 -5.35 5.02
C ARG A 988 -3.03 -4.16 5.15
N LEU A 989 -3.33 -3.50 4.03
CA LEU A 989 -4.33 -2.45 3.99
C LEU A 989 -5.70 -3.04 4.32
N LEU A 990 -6.42 -2.39 5.24
CA LEU A 990 -7.77 -2.79 5.59
C LEU A 990 -8.82 -2.04 4.78
N PRO A 991 -9.96 -2.68 4.46
CA PRO A 991 -11.09 -1.99 3.84
C PRO A 991 -11.48 -0.74 4.62
N PRO A 992 -11.96 0.33 3.96
CA PRO A 992 -12.44 1.55 4.63
C PRO A 992 -13.42 1.31 5.77
N SER A 993 -14.28 0.29 5.67
CA SER A 993 -15.24 -0.08 6.70
C SER A 993 -14.62 -0.73 7.96
N GLU A 994 -13.35 -1.16 7.90
CA GLU A 994 -12.60 -1.79 9.00
C GLU A 994 -11.53 -0.85 9.61
N ARG A 995 -11.46 0.40 9.16
CA ARG A 995 -10.53 1.42 9.69
C ARG A 995 -11.29 2.65 10.19
N GLY A 996 -10.57 3.55 10.85
CA GLY A 996 -11.13 4.86 11.23
C GLY A 996 -11.41 5.74 10.02
N VAL A 997 -11.97 6.93 10.23
CA VAL A 997 -11.99 7.96 9.18
C VAL A 997 -10.54 8.40 8.95
N VAL A 998 -10.11 8.40 7.70
CA VAL A 998 -8.72 8.71 7.30
C VAL A 998 -8.77 9.70 6.14
N ARG A 999 -8.19 10.88 6.34
CA ARG A 999 -7.83 11.84 5.28
C ARG A 999 -6.47 11.48 4.71
N TRP A 1000 -6.15 11.96 3.52
CA TRP A 1000 -4.98 11.49 2.75
C TRP A 1000 -3.62 11.97 3.28
N ASP A 1001 -3.61 12.93 4.21
CA ASP A 1001 -2.43 13.31 5.01
C ASP A 1001 -2.15 12.38 6.20
N LYS A 1002 -3.00 11.36 6.42
CA LYS A 1002 -2.86 10.38 7.50
C LYS A 1002 -2.52 9.00 6.94
N ASN A 1003 -1.85 8.21 7.76
CA ASN A 1003 -1.47 6.85 7.44
C ASN A 1003 -2.65 5.87 7.42
N PRO A 1004 -2.99 5.29 6.26
CA PRO A 1004 -4.11 4.36 6.15
C PRO A 1004 -3.80 2.96 6.72
N TRP A 1005 -2.55 2.68 7.09
CA TRP A 1005 -2.09 1.41 7.65
C TRP A 1005 -2.13 1.37 9.18
N MET A 1006 -2.43 2.48 9.85
CA MET A 1006 -2.40 2.59 11.30
C MET A 1006 -3.33 1.54 11.95
N ALA A 1007 -2.84 0.86 12.98
CA ALA A 1007 -3.60 -0.21 13.62
C ALA A 1007 -4.67 0.31 14.58
N VAL A 1008 -4.55 1.55 15.04
CA VAL A 1008 -5.52 2.20 15.94
C VAL A 1008 -5.81 3.59 15.42
N HIS A 1009 -7.08 3.90 15.19
CA HIS A 1009 -7.54 5.23 14.74
C HIS A 1009 -8.64 5.76 15.64
N GLY A 1010 -8.91 7.07 15.59
CA GLY A 1010 -10.11 7.70 16.14
C GLY A 1010 -9.87 8.54 17.39
N GLU A 1011 -10.92 9.29 17.76
CA GLU A 1011 -10.93 10.30 18.83
C GLU A 1011 -12.12 10.07 19.78
N GLU A 1012 -12.43 8.80 20.06
CA GLU A 1012 -13.56 8.39 20.93
C GLU A 1012 -14.93 8.95 20.54
N GLY A 1013 -15.11 9.33 19.27
CA GLY A 1013 -16.33 9.95 18.76
C GLY A 1013 -16.51 11.41 19.18
N ARG A 1014 -15.45 12.11 19.59
CA ARG A 1014 -15.46 13.53 19.99
C ARG A 1014 -15.28 14.50 18.83
N SER A 1015 -15.12 14.01 17.62
CA SER A 1015 -15.02 14.81 16.40
C SER A 1015 -15.69 14.09 15.23
N GLU A 1016 -16.07 14.87 14.24
CA GLU A 1016 -16.52 14.40 12.92
C GLU A 1016 -15.61 15.05 11.86
N TRP A 1017 -15.13 14.25 10.91
CA TRP A 1017 -14.19 14.73 9.89
C TRP A 1017 -14.91 15.17 8.62
N CYS A 1018 -14.38 16.21 7.99
CA CYS A 1018 -14.94 16.76 6.76
C CYS A 1018 -14.87 15.73 5.60
N PRO A 1019 -15.94 15.53 4.81
CA PRO A 1019 -15.98 14.50 3.76
C PRO A 1019 -15.21 14.85 2.47
N VAL A 1020 -14.45 15.95 2.44
CA VAL A 1020 -13.68 16.38 1.25
C VAL A 1020 -12.71 15.31 0.77
N PHE A 1021 -12.15 14.49 1.67
CA PHE A 1021 -11.30 13.34 1.31
C PHE A 1021 -12.00 12.34 0.36
N TRP A 1022 -13.33 12.26 0.40
CA TRP A 1022 -14.14 11.43 -0.51
C TRP A 1022 -14.70 12.26 -1.68
N LEU A 1023 -15.19 13.47 -1.41
CA LEU A 1023 -15.83 14.33 -2.42
C LEU A 1023 -14.85 14.82 -3.49
N LEU A 1024 -13.64 15.21 -3.11
CA LEU A 1024 -12.62 15.69 -4.04
C LEU A 1024 -12.25 14.64 -5.10
N PRO A 1025 -11.85 13.39 -4.73
CA PRO A 1025 -11.59 12.38 -5.75
C PRO A 1025 -12.84 12.00 -6.55
N TYR A 1026 -14.03 11.99 -5.94
CA TYR A 1026 -15.26 11.72 -6.70
C TYR A 1026 -15.48 12.76 -7.81
N TRP A 1027 -15.43 14.06 -7.50
CA TRP A 1027 -15.65 15.11 -8.50
C TRP A 1027 -14.50 15.22 -9.51
N MET A 1028 -13.25 15.04 -9.07
CA MET A 1028 -12.10 14.91 -9.98
C MET A 1028 -12.30 13.74 -10.94
N GLY A 1029 -12.75 12.58 -10.43
CA GLY A 1029 -13.01 11.39 -11.23
C GLY A 1029 -14.14 11.57 -12.24
N ARG A 1030 -15.23 12.25 -11.84
CA ARG A 1030 -16.33 12.63 -12.74
C ARG A 1030 -15.86 13.59 -13.84
N TYR A 1031 -15.06 14.59 -13.47
CA TYR A 1031 -14.52 15.57 -14.39
C TYR A 1031 -13.53 14.95 -15.39
N ALA A 1032 -12.61 14.11 -14.93
CA ALA A 1032 -11.56 13.51 -15.75
C ALA A 1032 -12.02 12.27 -16.54
N GLY A 1033 -13.30 11.90 -16.44
CA GLY A 1033 -13.89 10.75 -17.12
C GLY A 1033 -13.54 9.39 -16.51
N PHE A 1034 -12.99 9.34 -15.29
CA PHE A 1034 -12.73 8.11 -14.52
C PHE A 1034 -13.98 7.52 -13.88
N ILE A 1035 -15.02 8.34 -13.68
CA ILE A 1035 -16.32 7.93 -13.16
C ILE A 1035 -17.37 8.34 -14.18
N LYS A 1036 -18.18 7.38 -14.63
CA LYS A 1036 -19.30 7.65 -15.55
C LYS A 1036 -20.62 7.69 -14.78
N SER A 1037 -21.45 8.66 -15.16
CA SER A 1037 -22.84 8.82 -14.73
C SER A 1037 -23.73 7.67 -15.19
#